data_AF-A0AAD3SLG7-F1
#
_entry.id   AF-A0AAD3SLG7-F1
#
_cell.length_a   1.000
_cell.length_b   1.000
_cell.length_c   1.000
_cell.angle_alpha   90.00
_cell.angle_beta   90.00
_cell.angle_gamma   90.00
#
_symmetry.space_group_name_H-M   'P 1'
#
loop_
_entity.id
_entity.type
_entity.pdbx_description
1 polymer ?
#
loop_
_entity_poly.entity_id
_entity_poly.type
_entity_poly.pdbx_seq_one_letter_code
_entity_poly.pdbx_strand_id
1 'polypeptide(L)'
;MASTLSFSLYPNLRINIKLSRMHAGRAFSSLESGESSVLSTESVSFNGSSVVKEEEKIGSLINGGNGHLSSIVQQKKRGEEVASEKLEVLWDDGFGTTGMKDYLDVAKEMIKPDGGPPRWFCPVECGRPLKDSPALLFLPGLDGVGLGLMMHHKPLGRVFEVRCLHIPVNDRTPFEGLVKYVEQTVRNEHASSPNKPIYLVGDSFGGCLALAVAARNPYIDLVLILANPATSFARSPLQPVLPLLGAIPDEFHITVPYLLSFIMGEPLKMAMVNVDPFPPTQMLRNLSENLTALLPRISVVADIIPKDTLNWKLKLLKSASAHANSRLHAVKAEVLVLASGKDNMLPSGDEAKRLSSSLKNCKVRYFKDNGHTLLLEDGISLLTIIKGTSKYRRLRRFDYVSDFLPPSMWEYKYICDQNYGFVRLLTSPVMLSTLSDGKIVKGLDGVPTEGPVLYVGYHMLMGLELSNLSGEFLKEKKICLRGLGHPDLFSDSLESPTSTFAFFDYIRLFGTVPVSPTSLFRLLSNKAHILLYPGGAREALHRKGEAYKLFWPDQPEFVRMAAQFGATIVPFGVVGEDDLLELVLDYDDQKRIPILKDYISQRSHEMNRVRAGMIGETDNKELTIPVVAPKMPGRLYYLFARPIETKGKKEMLKDRQNANELYLHIKSEVESSLAYLIKKREEDPYRNIIDRTIYRAVMAPLPDVPTFPHEQRA
;
A
#
# COMPACT_ATOMS: atom_id res chain seq x y z
N MET A 1 -10.97 11.02 -36.26
CA MET A 1 -9.76 11.09 -35.43
C MET A 1 -9.80 9.95 -34.43
N ALA A 2 -9.08 8.86 -34.72
CA ALA A 2 -9.06 7.66 -33.89
C ALA A 2 -8.04 7.82 -32.76
N SER A 3 -8.51 7.87 -31.51
CA SER A 3 -7.65 7.81 -30.34
C SER A 3 -7.26 6.35 -30.09
N THR A 4 -5.98 6.05 -30.24
CA THR A 4 -5.37 4.78 -29.84
C THR A 4 -5.36 4.68 -28.31
N LEU A 5 -6.38 4.03 -27.75
CA LEU A 5 -6.43 3.63 -26.35
C LEU A 5 -5.38 2.51 -26.12
N SER A 6 -4.32 2.84 -25.38
CA SER A 6 -3.28 1.89 -25.00
C SER A 6 -3.75 1.08 -23.78
N PHE A 7 -4.04 -0.20 -24.00
CA PHE A 7 -4.28 -1.17 -22.94
C PHE A 7 -2.93 -1.54 -22.29
N SER A 8 -2.68 -1.07 -21.07
CA SER A 8 -1.59 -1.56 -20.22
C SER A 8 -2.21 -2.39 -19.10
N LEU A 9 -2.29 -3.71 -19.30
CA LEU A 9 -2.75 -4.65 -18.27
C LEU A 9 -1.68 -4.97 -17.22
N TYR A 10 -0.44 -4.50 -17.41
CA TYR A 10 0.64 -4.48 -16.42
C TYR A 10 1.62 -3.34 -16.75
N PRO A 11 1.91 -2.37 -15.86
CA PRO A 11 2.76 -1.22 -16.22
C PRO A 11 4.26 -1.51 -16.37
N ASN A 12 4.75 -2.69 -15.99
CA ASN A 12 6.15 -2.82 -15.55
C ASN A 12 7.07 -3.80 -16.31
N LEU A 13 6.72 -4.26 -17.51
CA LEU A 13 7.71 -4.91 -18.39
C LEU A 13 7.89 -4.12 -19.69
N ARG A 14 8.66 -3.03 -19.63
CA ARG A 14 9.27 -2.47 -20.84
C ARG A 14 10.54 -3.27 -21.15
N ILE A 15 10.46 -4.18 -22.12
CA ILE A 15 11.65 -4.73 -22.78
C ILE A 15 12.24 -3.60 -23.62
N ASN A 16 13.36 -3.03 -23.16
CA ASN A 16 14.06 -1.94 -23.84
C ASN A 16 14.83 -2.50 -25.04
N ILE A 17 14.17 -2.66 -26.19
CA ILE A 17 14.86 -2.94 -27.45
C ILE A 17 15.31 -1.61 -28.06
N LYS A 18 16.60 -1.27 -27.92
CA LYS A 18 17.21 -0.16 -28.67
C LYS A 18 17.25 -0.53 -30.16
N LEU A 19 16.27 -0.07 -30.93
CA LEU A 19 16.39 0.01 -32.39
C LEU A 19 16.84 1.43 -32.76
N SER A 20 18.05 1.54 -33.32
CA SER A 20 18.58 2.77 -33.91
C SER A 20 17.73 3.21 -35.11
N ARG A 21 17.09 4.38 -35.04
CA ARG A 21 16.42 5.00 -36.20
C ARG A 21 17.44 5.81 -37.01
N MET A 22 17.70 5.36 -38.24
CA MET A 22 18.34 6.17 -39.28
C MET A 22 17.39 7.28 -39.77
N HIS A 23 17.98 8.43 -40.08
CA HIS A 23 17.33 9.64 -40.58
C HIS A 23 16.93 9.57 -42.06
N ALA A 24 15.78 10.18 -42.37
CA ALA A 24 15.45 10.95 -43.59
C ALA A 24 14.17 11.75 -43.23
N GLY A 25 13.97 13.05 -43.45
CA GLY A 25 14.58 14.03 -44.32
C GLY A 25 13.52 14.58 -45.29
N ARG A 26 12.83 15.69 -44.93
CA ARG A 26 12.06 16.69 -45.74
C ARG A 26 11.01 17.36 -44.83
N ALA A 27 10.96 18.67 -44.50
CA ALA A 27 11.17 19.96 -45.16
C ALA A 27 9.87 20.58 -45.76
N PHE A 28 9.37 21.64 -45.08
CA PHE A 28 8.58 22.82 -45.51
C PHE A 28 7.12 22.62 -46.04
N SER A 29 6.13 23.51 -45.89
CA SER A 29 6.03 24.95 -45.50
C SER A 29 4.58 25.39 -45.17
N SER A 30 4.45 26.37 -44.25
CA SER A 30 3.52 27.52 -44.11
C SER A 30 2.13 27.60 -44.80
N LEU A 31 1.13 28.13 -44.07
CA LEU A 31 0.46 29.45 -44.27
C LEU A 31 -0.59 29.68 -43.14
N GLU A 32 -0.51 30.79 -42.37
CA GLU A 32 -1.46 31.94 -42.30
C GLU A 32 -2.83 31.65 -41.63
N SER A 33 -3.54 32.50 -40.85
CA SER A 33 -3.35 33.74 -40.05
C SER A 33 -4.77 34.30 -39.72
N GLY A 34 -4.98 34.96 -38.55
CA GLY A 34 -6.10 35.89 -38.24
C GLY A 34 -7.49 35.27 -37.95
N GLU A 35 -8.38 35.73 -37.06
CA GLU A 35 -8.57 36.95 -36.23
C GLU A 35 -9.48 36.60 -35.00
N SER A 36 -9.22 37.06 -33.76
CA SER A 36 -9.77 38.24 -33.01
C SER A 36 -11.32 38.35 -32.94
N SER A 37 -12.01 38.03 -31.82
CA SER A 37 -12.32 38.82 -30.58
C SER A 37 -13.23 40.04 -30.73
N VAL A 38 -14.43 40.04 -30.11
CA VAL A 38 -15.17 41.25 -29.60
C VAL A 38 -16.09 40.88 -28.41
N LEU A 39 -16.18 41.80 -27.45
CA LEU A 39 -16.82 41.83 -26.12
C LEU A 39 -18.25 42.45 -26.09
N SER A 40 -18.92 42.29 -24.93
CA SER A 40 -19.94 43.16 -24.28
C SER A 40 -21.40 43.06 -24.78
N THR A 41 -22.50 43.18 -24.00
CA THR A 41 -22.85 43.99 -22.81
C THR A 41 -24.07 43.42 -22.01
N GLU A 42 -24.03 43.62 -20.68
CA GLU A 42 -25.06 43.99 -19.65
C GLU A 42 -26.58 43.70 -19.76
N SER A 43 -27.21 43.30 -18.63
CA SER A 43 -28.12 44.18 -17.84
C SER A 43 -28.70 43.50 -16.58
N VAL A 44 -29.11 44.34 -15.63
CA VAL A 44 -29.34 44.16 -14.18
C VAL A 44 -30.84 44.15 -13.83
N SER A 45 -31.26 43.49 -12.75
CA SER A 45 -32.28 44.05 -11.83
C SER A 45 -32.22 43.40 -10.43
N PHE A 46 -32.48 44.24 -9.42
CA PHE A 46 -32.37 44.05 -7.98
C PHE A 46 -33.73 44.34 -7.33
N ASN A 47 -34.08 43.68 -6.21
CA ASN A 47 -34.97 44.10 -5.10
C ASN A 47 -35.28 42.85 -4.24
N GLY A 48 -35.33 42.83 -2.90
CA GLY A 48 -35.16 43.83 -1.85
C GLY A 48 -35.28 43.16 -0.46
N SER A 49 -34.60 43.78 0.51
CA SER A 49 -34.69 43.80 1.99
C SER A 49 -36.00 43.33 2.69
N SER A 50 -36.11 42.98 3.99
CA SER A 50 -35.41 43.39 5.24
C SER A 50 -35.94 42.65 6.50
N VAL A 51 -35.05 42.43 7.49
CA VAL A 51 -35.15 42.74 8.96
C VAL A 51 -36.27 42.15 9.85
N VAL A 52 -35.92 41.51 10.99
CA VAL A 52 -36.24 41.89 12.41
C VAL A 52 -35.41 41.02 13.40
N LYS A 53 -34.93 41.66 14.49
CA LYS A 53 -34.21 41.15 15.68
C LYS A 53 -35.16 40.90 16.87
N GLU A 54 -34.76 40.05 17.83
CA GLU A 54 -34.90 40.20 19.32
C GLU A 54 -34.29 38.93 20.00
N GLU A 55 -33.14 39.00 20.69
CA GLU A 55 -32.89 39.23 22.14
C GLU A 55 -33.59 38.22 23.10
N GLU A 56 -32.89 37.26 23.73
CA GLU A 56 -32.03 37.28 24.95
C GLU A 56 -32.78 36.97 26.28
N LYS A 57 -32.49 35.82 26.93
CA LYS A 57 -32.07 35.66 28.36
C LYS A 57 -32.41 34.30 29.03
N ILE A 58 -31.34 33.63 29.43
CA ILE A 58 -30.97 33.11 30.78
C ILE A 58 -32.08 32.62 31.73
N GLY A 59 -31.95 31.37 32.20
CA GLY A 59 -32.56 30.90 33.46
C GLY A 59 -32.20 29.46 33.81
N SER A 60 -31.22 29.28 34.69
CA SER A 60 -30.95 28.03 35.42
C SER A 60 -32.07 27.71 36.41
N LEU A 61 -32.39 26.42 36.64
CA LEU A 61 -32.59 25.85 38.00
C LEU A 61 -32.86 24.34 37.97
N ILE A 62 -32.42 23.71 39.06
CA ILE A 62 -32.36 22.28 39.36
C ILE A 62 -33.65 21.83 40.06
N ASN A 63 -34.16 20.64 39.69
CA ASN A 63 -34.86 19.60 40.49
C ASN A 63 -35.70 18.75 39.50
N GLY A 64 -35.63 17.42 39.43
CA GLY A 64 -35.62 16.45 40.52
C GLY A 64 -37.04 15.88 40.64
N GLY A 65 -37.35 14.79 39.92
CA GLY A 65 -38.66 14.12 40.04
C GLY A 65 -38.99 13.15 38.91
N ASN A 66 -38.96 11.85 39.23
CA ASN A 66 -39.21 10.71 38.36
C ASN A 66 -40.60 10.73 37.68
N GLY A 67 -40.63 10.43 36.39
CA GLY A 67 -41.83 10.05 35.63
C GLY A 67 -41.46 9.05 34.54
N HIS A 68 -41.73 7.78 34.81
CA HIS A 68 -41.40 6.63 33.97
C HIS A 68 -42.47 6.46 32.87
N LEU A 69 -42.12 6.67 31.58
CA LEU A 69 -42.78 5.99 30.45
C LEU A 69 -41.93 6.06 29.15
N SER A 70 -41.21 4.96 28.91
CA SER A 70 -40.82 4.36 27.62
C SER A 70 -40.68 5.20 26.34
N SER A 71 -39.45 5.28 25.79
CA SER A 71 -39.20 4.98 24.37
C SER A 71 -37.72 4.70 24.06
N ILE A 72 -37.48 3.49 23.54
CA ILE A 72 -36.67 3.19 22.33
C ILE A 72 -35.17 3.58 22.35
N VAL A 73 -34.35 2.57 22.64
CA VAL A 73 -33.10 2.17 21.93
C VAL A 73 -32.17 3.29 21.44
N GLN A 74 -31.09 3.54 22.20
CA GLN A 74 -29.69 3.56 21.73
C GLN A 74 -28.74 3.71 22.92
N GLN A 75 -28.50 2.61 23.64
CA GLN A 75 -27.35 2.53 24.53
C GLN A 75 -26.08 2.44 23.68
N LYS A 76 -25.42 3.58 23.47
CA LYS A 76 -24.00 3.64 23.12
C LYS A 76 -23.23 2.88 24.21
N LYS A 77 -22.83 1.65 23.91
CA LYS A 77 -21.77 0.95 24.66
C LYS A 77 -20.50 1.79 24.55
N ARG A 78 -20.24 2.59 25.59
CA ARG A 78 -18.90 3.09 25.89
C ARG A 78 -18.15 1.90 26.48
N GLY A 79 -17.71 1.00 25.60
CA GLY A 79 -16.88 -0.13 25.97
C GLY A 79 -15.48 0.37 26.26
N GLU A 80 -14.96 0.05 27.44
CA GLU A 80 -13.52 0.04 27.67
C GLU A 80 -12.91 -0.88 26.61
N GLU A 81 -12.18 -0.32 25.64
CA GLU A 81 -11.36 -1.08 24.70
C GLU A 81 -10.28 -1.79 25.52
N VAL A 82 -10.56 -3.03 25.92
CA VAL A 82 -9.52 -4.01 26.24
C VAL A 82 -8.62 -4.06 25.01
N ALA A 83 -7.34 -3.76 25.17
CA ALA A 83 -6.38 -3.78 24.06
C ALA A 83 -6.43 -5.17 23.41
N SER A 84 -7.01 -5.26 22.21
CA SER A 84 -7.03 -6.50 21.44
C SER A 84 -5.59 -6.90 21.14
N GLU A 85 -5.22 -8.17 21.38
CA GLU A 85 -3.88 -8.68 21.06
C GLU A 85 -3.60 -8.69 19.54
N LYS A 86 -4.64 -8.54 18.71
CA LYS A 86 -4.56 -8.58 17.24
C LYS A 86 -5.49 -7.55 16.59
N LEU A 87 -5.07 -7.03 15.44
CA LEU A 87 -5.94 -6.23 14.59
C LEU A 87 -6.96 -7.13 13.88
N GLU A 88 -8.19 -6.64 13.75
CA GLU A 88 -9.20 -7.28 12.92
C GLU A 88 -8.89 -7.10 11.44
N VAL A 89 -9.36 -8.02 10.61
CA VAL A 89 -9.29 -7.89 9.14
C VAL A 89 -10.22 -6.76 8.70
N LEU A 90 -9.74 -5.86 7.84
CA LEU A 90 -10.44 -4.64 7.41
C LEU A 90 -10.76 -3.68 8.56
N TRP A 91 -9.87 -3.58 9.55
CA TRP A 91 -9.97 -2.57 10.60
C TRP A 91 -9.99 -1.14 10.04
N ASP A 92 -10.74 -0.24 10.68
CA ASP A 92 -10.74 1.18 10.36
C ASP A 92 -9.44 1.81 10.87
N ASP A 93 -8.58 2.20 9.93
CA ASP A 93 -7.28 2.78 10.23
C ASP A 93 -7.30 4.30 10.37
N GLY A 94 -8.43 4.94 10.05
CA GLY A 94 -8.60 6.37 10.10
C GLY A 94 -7.64 7.16 9.21
N PHE A 95 -6.93 6.51 8.28
CA PHE A 95 -6.04 7.19 7.35
C PHE A 95 -6.86 8.06 6.39
N GLY A 96 -6.42 9.29 6.14
CA GLY A 96 -7.16 10.26 5.33
C GLY A 96 -8.41 10.81 6.02
N THR A 97 -8.42 10.92 7.35
CA THR A 97 -9.43 11.67 8.12
C THR A 97 -8.95 13.04 8.63
N THR A 98 -7.66 13.32 8.47
CA THR A 98 -6.99 14.58 8.82
C THR A 98 -6.09 14.98 7.66
N GLY A 99 -6.01 16.28 7.37
CA GLY A 99 -5.18 16.80 6.29
C GLY A 99 -4.42 18.08 6.65
N MET A 100 -3.94 18.78 5.62
CA MET A 100 -3.11 19.99 5.79
C MET A 100 -3.82 21.11 6.58
N LYS A 101 -5.15 21.19 6.47
CA LYS A 101 -5.95 22.13 7.26
C LYS A 101 -5.79 21.88 8.77
N ASP A 102 -5.94 20.63 9.19
CA ASP A 102 -5.83 20.23 10.59
C ASP A 102 -4.40 20.42 11.11
N TYR A 103 -3.40 20.13 10.25
CA TYR A 103 -2.00 20.40 10.53
C TYR A 103 -1.78 21.88 10.89
N LEU A 104 -2.27 22.81 10.06
CA LEU A 104 -2.10 24.25 10.29
C LEU A 104 -2.85 24.73 11.54
N ASP A 105 -4.05 24.18 11.80
CA ASP A 105 -4.84 24.55 12.97
C ASP A 105 -4.14 24.15 14.28
N VAL A 106 -3.56 22.96 14.37
CA VAL A 106 -2.80 22.51 15.54
C VAL A 106 -1.42 23.16 15.62
N ALA A 107 -0.74 23.36 14.47
CA ALA A 107 0.56 24.02 14.42
C ALA A 107 0.51 25.42 15.02
N LYS A 108 -0.58 26.17 14.80
CA LYS A 108 -0.80 27.51 15.39
C LYS A 108 -0.72 27.51 16.91
N GLU A 109 -1.18 26.44 17.57
CA GLU A 109 -1.10 26.30 19.02
C GLU A 109 0.31 25.88 19.46
N MET A 110 0.96 25.00 18.70
CA MET A 110 2.30 24.48 19.02
C MET A 110 3.44 25.48 18.82
N ILE A 111 3.28 26.46 17.93
CA ILE A 111 4.32 27.47 17.66
C ILE A 111 4.29 28.66 18.62
N LYS A 112 3.32 28.71 19.54
CA LYS A 112 3.26 29.77 20.55
C LYS A 112 4.57 29.80 21.34
N PRO A 113 5.16 31.00 21.58
CA PRO A 113 6.40 31.10 22.34
C PRO A 113 6.21 30.51 23.74
N ASP A 114 6.92 29.43 24.01
CA ASP A 114 6.92 28.76 25.32
C ASP A 114 8.31 28.78 25.99
N GLY A 115 9.34 29.21 25.26
CA GLY A 115 10.74 29.25 25.72
C GLY A 115 11.34 27.90 26.08
N GLY A 116 10.67 26.79 25.75
CA GLY A 116 11.06 25.45 26.16
C GLY A 116 12.19 24.87 25.30
N PRO A 117 12.91 23.85 25.80
CA PRO A 117 13.87 23.09 24.99
C PRO A 117 13.14 22.13 24.02
N PRO A 118 13.88 21.50 23.08
CA PRO A 118 13.37 20.39 22.28
C PRO A 118 12.78 19.29 23.17
N ARG A 119 11.64 18.73 22.77
CA ARG A 119 10.87 17.80 23.61
C ARG A 119 10.11 16.77 22.79
N TRP A 120 9.82 15.63 23.41
CA TRP A 120 8.97 14.60 22.83
C TRP A 120 7.52 14.80 23.24
N PHE A 121 6.58 14.52 22.34
CA PHE A 121 5.17 14.37 22.67
C PHE A 121 4.60 13.12 22.00
N CYS A 122 3.54 12.57 22.58
CA CYS A 122 2.79 11.45 22.00
C CYS A 122 1.46 12.01 21.48
N PRO A 123 1.16 11.92 20.16
CA PRO A 123 -0.12 12.38 19.64
C PRO A 123 -1.28 11.59 20.23
N VAL A 124 -2.32 12.27 20.70
CA VAL A 124 -3.47 11.64 21.39
C VAL A 124 -4.24 10.72 20.45
N GLU A 125 -4.28 11.06 19.16
CA GLU A 125 -4.95 10.31 18.10
C GLU A 125 -4.32 8.94 17.83
N CYS A 126 -3.09 8.70 18.28
CA CYS A 126 -2.44 7.39 18.18
C CYS A 126 -3.18 6.31 18.98
N GLY A 127 -3.91 6.71 20.03
CA GLY A 127 -4.60 5.76 20.91
C GLY A 127 -3.64 4.80 21.60
N ARG A 128 -4.13 3.59 21.90
CA ARG A 128 -3.31 2.53 22.51
C ARG A 128 -2.79 1.58 21.43
N PRO A 129 -1.46 1.36 21.34
CA PRO A 129 -0.89 0.40 20.40
C PRO A 129 -1.15 -1.05 20.84
N LEU A 130 -0.92 -1.98 19.91
CA LEU A 130 -0.86 -3.41 20.21
C LEU A 130 0.20 -3.70 21.30
N LYS A 131 -0.01 -4.78 22.04
CA LYS A 131 0.98 -5.28 22.98
C LYS A 131 2.29 -5.58 22.26
N ASP A 132 3.40 -5.17 22.88
CA ASP A 132 4.75 -5.34 22.36
C ASP A 132 5.06 -4.60 21.05
N SER A 133 4.29 -3.55 20.74
CA SER A 133 4.62 -2.62 19.66
C SER A 133 6.00 -1.96 19.85
N PRO A 134 6.79 -1.82 18.77
CA PRO A 134 8.07 -1.13 18.83
C PRO A 134 7.89 0.40 18.89
N ALA A 135 8.91 1.10 19.38
CA ALA A 135 8.93 2.56 19.40
C ALA A 135 9.13 3.14 18.00
N LEU A 136 8.37 4.19 17.67
CA LEU A 136 8.56 4.99 16.47
C LEU A 136 8.80 6.44 16.87
N LEU A 137 10.02 6.91 16.63
CA LEU A 137 10.46 8.26 16.91
C LEU A 137 10.44 9.08 15.61
N PHE A 138 9.54 10.05 15.54
CA PHE A 138 9.45 10.97 14.41
C PHE A 138 10.35 12.18 14.64
N LEU A 139 11.18 12.48 13.63
CA LEU A 139 12.12 13.60 13.59
C LEU A 139 11.64 14.57 12.50
N PRO A 140 11.21 15.79 12.88
CA PRO A 140 10.55 16.72 11.97
C PRO A 140 11.50 17.32 10.93
N GLY A 141 10.89 17.92 9.91
CA GLY A 141 11.53 18.82 8.98
C GLY A 141 12.02 20.11 9.64
N LEU A 142 12.33 21.10 8.80
CA LEU A 142 12.94 22.35 9.25
C LEU A 142 11.97 23.19 10.11
N ASP A 143 10.67 23.02 9.92
CA ASP A 143 9.61 23.63 10.74
C ASP A 143 9.78 23.29 12.22
N GLY A 144 10.18 22.05 12.55
CA GLY A 144 10.37 21.59 13.91
C GLY A 144 9.08 21.35 14.70
N VAL A 145 7.90 21.51 14.10
CA VAL A 145 6.62 21.46 14.83
C VAL A 145 6.35 20.04 15.35
N GLY A 146 6.80 19.00 14.63
CA GLY A 146 6.63 17.61 15.04
C GLY A 146 5.31 16.98 14.58
N LEU A 147 4.52 17.70 13.78
CA LEU A 147 3.20 17.26 13.29
C LEU A 147 3.23 16.64 11.89
N GLY A 148 4.40 16.42 11.29
CA GLY A 148 4.53 15.87 9.93
C GLY A 148 3.95 14.46 9.74
N LEU A 149 3.63 13.74 10.82
CA LEU A 149 2.92 12.45 10.79
C LEU A 149 1.41 12.54 11.07
N MET A 150 0.81 13.73 11.12
CA MET A 150 -0.58 13.88 11.56
C MET A 150 -1.57 12.94 10.85
N MET A 151 -1.45 12.83 9.53
CA MET A 151 -2.31 11.95 8.72
C MET A 151 -2.09 10.45 8.99
N HIS A 152 -0.98 10.10 9.63
CA HIS A 152 -0.55 8.75 9.93
C HIS A 152 -0.63 8.38 11.41
N HIS A 153 -0.97 9.32 12.30
CA HIS A 153 -1.01 9.07 13.74
C HIS A 153 -1.93 7.91 14.11
N LYS A 154 -3.17 7.89 13.58
CA LYS A 154 -4.13 6.80 13.83
C LYS A 154 -3.61 5.43 13.36
N PRO A 155 -3.22 5.23 12.08
CA PRO A 155 -2.76 3.92 11.64
C PRO A 155 -1.46 3.49 12.32
N LEU A 156 -0.48 4.38 12.44
CA LEU A 156 0.81 4.04 13.07
C LEU A 156 0.64 3.79 14.57
N GLY A 157 -0.17 4.59 15.26
CA GLY A 157 -0.42 4.48 16.70
C GLY A 157 -1.08 3.18 17.12
N ARG A 158 -1.75 2.47 16.21
CA ARG A 158 -2.25 1.11 16.48
C ARG A 158 -1.13 0.08 16.58
N VAL A 159 0.02 0.28 15.95
CA VAL A 159 1.09 -0.74 15.85
C VAL A 159 2.47 -0.28 16.33
N PHE A 160 2.62 1.01 16.64
CA PHE A 160 3.84 1.62 17.18
C PHE A 160 3.54 2.45 18.41
N GLU A 161 4.53 2.54 19.31
CA GLU A 161 4.59 3.60 20.31
C GLU A 161 5.15 4.87 19.66
N VAL A 162 4.26 5.71 19.11
CA VAL A 162 4.64 6.91 18.35
C VAL A 162 5.00 8.06 19.29
N ARG A 163 6.19 8.63 19.09
CA ARG A 163 6.65 9.85 19.75
C ARG A 163 7.21 10.81 18.71
N CYS A 164 6.75 12.05 18.75
CA CYS A 164 7.15 13.09 17.81
C CYS A 164 8.05 14.11 18.49
N LEU A 165 9.18 14.43 17.86
CA LEU A 165 10.08 15.48 18.33
C LEU A 165 9.50 16.84 17.94
N HIS A 166 9.33 17.71 18.92
CA HIS A 166 9.06 19.12 18.74
C HIS A 166 10.31 19.94 19.07
N ILE A 167 10.70 20.81 18.13
CA ILE A 167 11.79 21.76 18.24
C ILE A 167 11.17 23.16 18.15
N PRO A 168 11.01 23.87 19.28
CA PRO A 168 10.38 25.18 19.30
C PRO A 168 10.97 26.15 18.29
N VAL A 169 10.14 27.06 17.76
CA VAL A 169 10.54 28.02 16.70
C VAL A 169 11.76 28.84 17.11
N ASN A 170 11.82 29.26 18.38
CA ASN A 170 12.90 30.06 18.94
C ASN A 170 14.06 29.25 19.50
N ASP A 171 14.00 27.90 19.43
CA ASP A 171 15.12 27.06 19.85
C ASP A 171 16.35 27.31 18.96
N ARG A 172 17.51 27.37 19.61
CA ARG A 172 18.82 27.58 18.98
C ARG A 172 19.78 26.45 19.33
N THR A 173 19.26 25.26 19.65
CA THR A 173 20.09 24.09 19.92
C THR A 173 20.88 23.74 18.65
N PRO A 174 22.22 23.64 18.72
CA PRO A 174 23.04 23.27 17.56
C PRO A 174 22.76 21.81 17.14
N PHE A 175 23.13 21.45 15.91
CA PHE A 175 22.85 20.13 15.35
C PHE A 175 23.37 18.99 16.24
N GLU A 176 24.60 19.10 16.75
CA GLU A 176 25.20 18.12 17.65
C GLU A 176 24.42 17.97 18.96
N GLY A 177 23.79 19.04 19.45
CA GLY A 177 22.91 19.01 20.62
C GLY A 177 21.65 18.19 20.35
N LEU A 178 21.02 18.41 19.19
CA LEU A 178 19.85 17.63 18.76
C LEU A 178 20.20 16.15 18.55
N VAL A 179 21.37 15.85 17.96
CA VAL A 179 21.85 14.47 17.80
C VAL A 179 22.00 13.78 19.16
N LYS A 180 22.62 14.46 20.14
CA LYS A 180 22.78 13.91 21.51
C LYS A 180 21.42 13.68 22.18
N TYR A 181 20.48 14.61 22.03
CA TYR A 181 19.13 14.50 22.61
C TYR A 181 18.37 13.27 22.08
N VAL A 182 18.36 13.07 20.77
CA VAL A 182 17.72 11.89 20.15
C VAL A 182 18.49 10.62 20.47
N GLU A 183 19.83 10.65 20.42
CA GLU A 183 20.69 9.51 20.79
C GLU A 183 20.42 9.02 22.22
N GLN A 184 20.27 9.94 23.18
CA GLN A 184 19.95 9.57 24.56
C GLN A 184 18.61 8.82 24.64
N THR A 185 17.60 9.30 23.89
CA THR A 185 16.30 8.66 23.82
C THR A 185 16.43 7.24 23.25
N VAL A 186 17.11 7.09 22.12
CA VAL A 186 17.37 5.79 21.49
C VAL A 186 18.09 4.82 22.43
N ARG A 187 19.10 5.28 23.16
CA ARG A 187 19.85 4.44 24.11
C ARG A 187 18.99 4.01 25.30
N ASN A 188 18.13 4.90 25.80
CA ASN A 188 17.19 4.57 26.89
C ASN A 188 16.15 3.54 26.45
N GLU A 189 15.58 3.69 25.25
CA GLU A 189 14.64 2.71 24.68
C GLU A 189 15.32 1.35 24.49
N HIS A 190 16.54 1.35 23.94
CA HIS A 190 17.29 0.11 23.75
C HIS A 190 17.64 -0.57 25.07
N ALA A 191 18.05 0.18 26.09
CA ALA A 191 18.31 -0.36 27.42
C ALA A 191 17.07 -0.99 28.06
N SER A 192 15.90 -0.40 27.81
CA SER A 192 14.62 -0.88 28.35
C SER A 192 14.06 -2.09 27.59
N SER A 193 14.38 -2.22 26.30
CA SER A 193 13.89 -3.29 25.43
C SER A 193 14.92 -3.68 24.36
N PRO A 194 16.00 -4.39 24.73
CA PRO A 194 17.17 -4.59 23.85
C PRO A 194 16.88 -5.43 22.60
N ASN A 195 15.80 -6.22 22.62
CA ASN A 195 15.40 -7.09 21.51
C ASN A 195 14.36 -6.45 20.57
N LYS A 196 13.81 -5.29 20.93
CA LYS A 196 12.83 -4.57 20.10
C LYS A 196 13.56 -3.59 19.19
N PRO A 197 13.19 -3.53 17.89
CA PRO A 197 13.71 -2.49 17.01
C PRO A 197 13.18 -1.11 17.41
N ILE A 198 13.95 -0.08 17.09
CA ILE A 198 13.53 1.32 17.23
C ILE A 198 13.45 1.95 15.84
N TYR A 199 12.30 2.52 15.51
CA TYR A 199 12.06 3.17 14.22
C TYR A 199 12.37 4.65 14.32
N LEU A 200 13.20 5.15 13.41
CA LEU A 200 13.46 6.58 13.25
C LEU A 200 12.84 7.05 11.93
N VAL A 201 11.76 7.81 12.00
CA VAL A 201 11.14 8.42 10.82
C VAL A 201 11.66 9.84 10.70
N GLY A 202 12.55 10.08 9.75
CA GLY A 202 13.17 11.39 9.52
C GLY A 202 12.60 12.07 8.28
N ASP A 203 11.91 13.19 8.49
CA ASP A 203 11.40 14.03 7.40
C ASP A 203 12.39 15.15 7.08
N SER A 204 12.83 15.27 5.84
CA SER A 204 13.71 16.34 5.36
C SER A 204 14.95 16.53 6.24
N PHE A 205 15.02 17.62 7.02
CA PHE A 205 16.04 17.86 8.05
C PHE A 205 16.17 16.70 9.05
N GLY A 206 15.05 16.15 9.53
CA GLY A 206 15.00 15.01 10.43
C GLY A 206 15.64 13.75 9.84
N GLY A 207 15.71 13.63 8.52
CA GLY A 207 16.45 12.57 7.84
C GLY A 207 17.95 12.63 8.08
N CYS A 208 18.54 13.83 8.09
CA CYS A 208 19.95 14.04 8.47
C CYS A 208 20.19 13.67 9.94
N LEU A 209 19.25 14.02 10.81
CA LEU A 209 19.32 13.70 12.24
C LEU A 209 19.25 12.19 12.49
N ALA A 210 18.31 11.49 11.83
CA ALA A 210 18.19 10.03 11.89
C ALA A 210 19.49 9.32 11.47
N LEU A 211 20.07 9.74 10.35
CA LEU A 211 21.33 9.18 9.83
C LEU A 211 22.50 9.42 10.79
N ALA A 212 22.61 10.62 11.37
CA ALA A 212 23.66 10.94 12.34
C ALA A 212 23.54 10.11 13.62
N VAL A 213 22.32 9.95 14.16
CA VAL A 213 22.06 9.11 15.34
C VAL A 213 22.39 7.64 15.05
N ALA A 214 21.97 7.13 13.89
CA ALA A 214 22.23 5.75 13.49
C ALA A 214 23.73 5.46 13.28
N ALA A 215 24.47 6.40 12.68
CA ALA A 215 25.92 6.29 12.51
C ALA A 215 26.68 6.20 13.85
N ARG A 216 26.16 6.85 14.90
CA ARG A 216 26.76 6.82 16.25
C ARG A 216 26.38 5.59 17.07
N ASN A 217 25.32 4.88 16.67
CA ASN A 217 24.78 3.73 17.40
C ASN A 217 24.66 2.49 16.48
N PRO A 218 25.76 2.03 15.82
CA PRO A 218 25.70 0.99 14.79
C PRO A 218 25.32 -0.41 15.32
N TYR A 219 25.33 -0.61 16.64
CA TYR A 219 24.99 -1.89 17.29
C TYR A 219 23.53 -1.96 17.75
N ILE A 220 22.83 -0.82 17.82
CA ILE A 220 21.41 -0.78 18.17
C ILE A 220 20.61 -1.15 16.93
N ASP A 221 19.57 -1.95 17.13
CA ASP A 221 18.68 -2.38 16.06
C ASP A 221 17.75 -1.24 15.63
N LEU A 222 18.22 -0.43 14.69
CA LEU A 222 17.51 0.72 14.15
C LEU A 222 16.93 0.42 12.76
N VAL A 223 15.72 0.92 12.54
CA VAL A 223 15.08 0.98 11.22
C VAL A 223 14.82 2.45 10.87
N LEU A 224 15.45 2.94 9.80
CA LEU A 224 15.33 4.32 9.37
C LEU A 224 14.34 4.41 8.22
N ILE A 225 13.40 5.34 8.32
CA ILE A 225 12.50 5.70 7.23
C ILE A 225 12.72 7.18 6.95
N LEU A 226 13.27 7.50 5.79
CA LEU A 226 13.74 8.82 5.42
C LEU A 226 12.85 9.39 4.32
N ALA A 227 12.03 10.38 4.63
CA ALA A 227 11.22 11.10 3.65
C ALA A 227 12.00 12.33 3.15
N ASN A 228 12.27 12.39 1.84
CA ASN A 228 12.99 13.49 1.18
C ASN A 228 14.18 14.04 1.98
N PRO A 229 15.14 13.18 2.41
CA PRO A 229 16.16 13.59 3.37
C PRO A 229 17.03 14.75 2.83
N ALA A 230 17.27 15.74 3.66
CA ALA A 230 18.02 16.95 3.31
C ALA A 230 19.54 16.76 3.19
N THR A 231 20.00 15.52 3.06
CA THR A 231 21.40 15.17 2.78
C THR A 231 21.85 15.67 1.40
N SER A 232 20.94 16.04 0.51
CA SER A 232 21.21 16.70 -0.76
C SER A 232 21.18 18.23 -0.71
N PHE A 233 21.00 18.85 0.45
CA PHE A 233 20.77 20.30 0.57
C PHE A 233 21.81 21.15 -0.17
N ALA A 234 23.10 20.79 -0.14
CA ALA A 234 24.16 21.51 -0.86
C ALA A 234 24.00 21.52 -2.40
N ARG A 235 23.16 20.61 -2.94
CA ARG A 235 22.80 20.52 -4.36
C ARG A 235 21.34 20.94 -4.62
N SER A 236 20.70 21.59 -3.64
CA SER A 236 19.34 22.10 -3.79
C SER A 236 19.27 23.12 -4.94
N PRO A 237 18.22 23.07 -5.78
CA PRO A 237 17.98 24.11 -6.79
C PRO A 237 17.77 25.50 -6.17
N LEU A 238 17.44 25.56 -4.87
CA LEU A 238 17.23 26.81 -4.15
C LEU A 238 18.53 27.48 -3.71
N GLN A 239 19.69 26.80 -3.78
CA GLN A 239 20.99 27.33 -3.34
C GLN A 239 21.30 28.76 -3.83
N PRO A 240 21.01 29.16 -5.09
CA PRO A 240 21.26 30.53 -5.56
C PRO A 240 20.38 31.60 -4.88
N VAL A 241 19.19 31.21 -4.40
CA VAL A 241 18.17 32.14 -3.86
C VAL A 241 18.23 32.21 -2.33
N LEU A 242 18.73 31.18 -1.65
CA LEU A 242 18.83 31.15 -0.18
C LEU A 242 19.57 32.36 0.43
N PRO A 243 20.69 32.85 -0.13
CA PRO A 243 21.36 34.05 0.39
C PRO A 243 20.49 35.31 0.26
N LEU A 244 19.65 35.39 -0.78
CA LEU A 244 18.75 36.52 -1.02
C LEU A 244 17.60 36.51 -0.01
N LEU A 245 17.08 35.33 0.36
CA LEU A 245 16.02 35.21 1.37
C LEU A 245 16.41 35.78 2.74
N GLY A 246 17.69 35.69 3.11
CA GLY A 246 18.22 36.30 4.33
C GLY A 246 18.49 37.81 4.23
N ALA A 247 18.47 38.36 3.02
CA ALA A 247 18.78 39.75 2.69
C ALA A 247 17.54 40.58 2.26
N ILE A 248 16.35 39.98 2.25
CA ILE A 248 15.10 40.67 1.94
C ILE A 248 14.82 41.77 3.00
N PRO A 249 14.35 42.98 2.60
CA PRO A 249 13.91 44.00 3.54
C PRO A 249 12.69 43.55 4.35
N ASP A 250 12.57 44.00 5.61
CA ASP A 250 11.50 43.56 6.55
C ASP A 250 10.08 43.73 5.96
N GLU A 251 9.89 44.72 5.08
CA GLU A 251 8.62 45.02 4.43
C GLU A 251 8.15 43.93 3.45
N PHE A 252 9.07 43.12 2.91
CA PHE A 252 8.76 42.07 1.93
C PHE A 252 8.86 40.65 2.51
N HIS A 253 9.29 40.50 3.76
CA HIS A 253 9.41 39.20 4.42
C HIS A 253 8.10 38.44 4.60
N ILE A 254 6.97 39.16 4.62
CA ILE A 254 5.64 38.56 4.65
C ILE A 254 5.41 37.66 3.44
N THR A 255 6.04 37.92 2.29
CA THR A 255 5.85 37.14 1.04
C THR A 255 6.70 35.86 0.96
N VAL A 256 7.80 35.79 1.73
CA VAL A 256 8.75 34.66 1.68
C VAL A 256 8.11 33.33 2.13
N PRO A 257 7.33 33.28 3.22
CA PRO A 257 6.59 32.07 3.61
C PRO A 257 5.53 31.65 2.59
N TYR A 258 4.91 32.60 1.88
CA TYR A 258 3.96 32.29 0.80
C TYR A 258 4.69 31.63 -0.37
N LEU A 259 5.84 32.17 -0.78
CA LEU A 259 6.68 31.56 -1.83
C LEU A 259 7.18 30.17 -1.41
N LEU A 260 7.60 29.99 -0.16
CA LEU A 260 8.00 28.69 0.37
C LEU A 260 6.84 27.68 0.40
N SER A 261 5.62 28.12 0.71
CA SER A 261 4.44 27.24 0.73
C SER A 261 4.14 26.60 -0.63
N PHE A 262 4.41 27.30 -1.74
CA PHE A 262 4.28 26.75 -3.10
C PHE A 262 5.39 25.76 -3.48
N ILE A 263 6.50 25.75 -2.74
CA ILE A 263 7.68 24.91 -3.01
C ILE A 263 7.67 23.67 -2.09
N MET A 264 7.03 23.77 -0.91
CA MET A 264 7.01 22.72 0.12
C MET A 264 6.14 21.51 -0.23
N GLY A 265 5.13 21.61 -1.09
CA GLY A 265 4.36 20.43 -1.49
C GLY A 265 3.48 20.65 -2.70
N GLU A 266 2.86 19.58 -3.20
CA GLU A 266 1.96 19.66 -4.36
C GLU A 266 0.55 20.09 -3.91
N PRO A 267 0.07 21.30 -4.26
CA PRO A 267 -1.16 21.85 -3.67
C PRO A 267 -2.43 21.04 -3.96
N LEU A 268 -2.50 20.38 -5.12
CA LEU A 268 -3.65 19.53 -5.46
C LEU A 268 -3.65 18.28 -4.59
N LYS A 269 -2.50 17.64 -4.39
CA LYS A 269 -2.36 16.47 -3.52
C LYS A 269 -2.68 16.78 -2.06
N MET A 270 -2.30 17.95 -1.55
CA MET A 270 -2.68 18.37 -0.20
C MET A 270 -4.19 18.61 -0.06
N ALA A 271 -4.80 19.21 -1.07
CA ALA A 271 -6.22 19.54 -1.05
C ALA A 271 -7.14 18.34 -1.34
N MET A 272 -6.60 17.26 -1.90
CA MET A 272 -7.31 15.99 -2.13
C MET A 272 -7.44 15.12 -0.87
N VAL A 273 -6.72 15.44 0.21
CA VAL A 273 -6.85 14.71 1.48
C VAL A 273 -8.28 14.85 2.03
N ASN A 274 -8.86 13.75 2.50
CA ASN A 274 -10.25 13.65 2.97
C ASN A 274 -11.31 13.85 1.86
N VAL A 275 -10.93 13.82 0.57
CA VAL A 275 -11.89 13.85 -0.54
C VAL A 275 -12.18 12.43 -0.99
N ASP A 276 -13.36 11.93 -0.65
CA ASP A 276 -13.86 10.66 -1.15
C ASP A 276 -13.98 10.66 -2.70
N PRO A 277 -13.79 9.51 -3.37
CA PRO A 277 -13.96 9.37 -4.81
C PRO A 277 -15.46 9.40 -5.20
N PHE A 278 -16.04 10.58 -5.16
CA PHE A 278 -17.42 10.89 -5.57
C PHE A 278 -17.50 11.29 -7.06
N PRO A 279 -18.70 11.49 -7.64
CA PRO A 279 -18.82 11.95 -9.02
C PRO A 279 -17.98 13.21 -9.29
N PRO A 280 -17.45 13.41 -10.52
CA PRO A 280 -16.46 14.46 -10.82
C PRO A 280 -16.84 15.87 -10.36
N THR A 281 -18.13 16.20 -10.38
CA THR A 281 -18.67 17.49 -9.93
C THR A 281 -18.54 17.71 -8.42
N GLN A 282 -18.73 16.67 -7.62
CA GLN A 282 -18.60 16.72 -6.16
C GLN A 282 -17.14 16.75 -5.73
N MET A 283 -16.28 16.02 -6.44
CA MET A 283 -14.82 16.08 -6.26
C MET A 283 -14.27 17.48 -6.52
N LEU A 284 -14.66 18.13 -7.62
CA LEU A 284 -14.25 19.51 -7.95
C LEU A 284 -14.71 20.53 -6.89
N ARG A 285 -15.92 20.35 -6.36
CA ARG A 285 -16.45 21.21 -5.30
C ARG A 285 -15.64 21.06 -4.00
N ASN A 286 -15.44 19.83 -3.53
CA ASN A 286 -14.67 19.55 -2.31
C ASN A 286 -13.22 20.07 -2.43
N LEU A 287 -12.60 19.89 -3.60
CA LEU A 287 -11.27 20.42 -3.88
C LEU A 287 -11.23 21.95 -3.77
N SER A 288 -12.21 22.64 -4.36
CA SER A 288 -12.33 24.10 -4.28
C SER A 288 -12.54 24.58 -2.84
N GLU A 289 -13.41 23.90 -2.08
CA GLU A 289 -13.66 24.21 -0.67
C GLU A 289 -12.40 24.01 0.19
N ASN A 290 -11.65 22.92 -0.01
CA ASN A 290 -10.40 22.65 0.69
C ASN A 290 -9.31 23.69 0.36
N LEU A 291 -9.11 24.03 -0.92
CA LEU A 291 -8.16 25.07 -1.32
C LEU A 291 -8.53 26.44 -0.72
N THR A 292 -9.81 26.80 -0.77
CA THR A 292 -10.31 28.04 -0.16
C THR A 292 -10.06 28.07 1.34
N ALA A 293 -10.25 26.94 2.03
CA ALA A 293 -10.01 26.83 3.46
C ALA A 293 -8.53 26.98 3.86
N LEU A 294 -7.59 26.73 2.95
CA LEU A 294 -6.15 26.91 3.23
C LEU A 294 -5.74 28.40 3.18
N LEU A 295 -6.39 29.24 2.36
CA LEU A 295 -5.99 30.64 2.15
C LEU A 295 -5.86 31.46 3.45
N PRO A 296 -6.81 31.43 4.41
CA PRO A 296 -6.70 32.20 5.65
C PRO A 296 -5.63 31.67 6.61
N ARG A 297 -5.12 30.45 6.39
CA ARG A 297 -4.18 29.74 7.27
C ARG A 297 -2.73 29.87 6.81
N ILE A 298 -2.47 30.48 5.65
CA ILE A 298 -1.11 30.66 5.12
C ILE A 298 -0.25 31.53 6.05
N SER A 299 -0.85 32.43 6.82
CA SER A 299 -0.13 33.22 7.84
C SER A 299 0.56 32.35 8.90
N VAL A 300 0.00 31.19 9.24
CA VAL A 300 0.62 30.25 10.19
C VAL A 300 1.97 29.75 9.67
N VAL A 301 2.12 29.58 8.35
CA VAL A 301 3.40 29.17 7.73
C VAL A 301 4.48 30.25 7.96
N ALA A 302 4.09 31.52 7.97
CA ALA A 302 5.00 32.62 8.31
C ALA A 302 5.45 32.59 9.77
N ASP A 303 4.55 32.23 10.67
CA ASP A 303 4.83 32.13 12.11
C ASP A 303 5.70 30.91 12.47
N ILE A 304 5.69 29.85 11.65
CA ILE A 304 6.54 28.65 11.83
C ILE A 304 8.02 28.98 11.58
N ILE A 305 8.32 29.81 10.58
CA ILE A 305 9.70 30.21 10.25
C ILE A 305 9.81 31.74 10.11
N PRO A 306 9.84 32.48 11.25
CA PRO A 306 10.11 33.91 11.24
C PRO A 306 11.49 34.24 10.65
N LYS A 307 11.69 35.47 10.18
CA LYS A 307 12.95 35.93 9.54
C LYS A 307 14.21 35.56 10.34
N ASP A 308 14.24 35.92 11.62
CA ASP A 308 15.41 35.68 12.48
C ASP A 308 15.67 34.19 12.70
N THR A 309 14.62 33.38 12.65
CA THR A 309 14.68 31.92 12.76
C THR A 309 15.12 31.27 11.45
N LEU A 310 14.70 31.80 10.29
CA LEU A 310 15.05 31.27 8.98
C LEU A 310 16.57 31.17 8.79
N ASN A 311 17.29 32.25 9.08
CA ASN A 311 18.76 32.29 8.95
C ASN A 311 19.44 31.24 9.84
N TRP A 312 18.96 31.07 11.08
CA TRP A 312 19.45 30.03 11.98
C TRP A 312 19.18 28.62 11.43
N LYS A 313 17.93 28.37 11.01
CA LYS A 313 17.48 27.08 10.47
C LYS A 313 18.26 26.69 9.20
N LEU A 314 18.56 27.62 8.30
CA LEU A 314 19.40 27.36 7.13
C LEU A 314 20.83 26.96 7.49
N LYS A 315 21.45 27.62 8.49
CA LYS A 315 22.77 27.23 9.01
C LYS A 315 22.72 25.83 9.65
N LEU A 316 21.67 25.56 10.42
CA LEU A 316 21.42 24.27 11.05
C LEU A 316 21.30 23.16 9.99
N LEU A 317 20.53 23.40 8.92
CA LEU A 317 20.33 22.47 7.80
C LEU A 317 21.64 22.19 7.07
N LYS A 318 22.45 23.23 6.82
CA LYS A 318 23.79 23.08 6.21
C LYS A 318 24.70 22.21 7.07
N SER A 319 24.74 22.45 8.39
CA SER A 319 25.53 21.64 9.33
C SER A 319 25.06 20.18 9.35
N ALA A 320 23.75 19.96 9.45
CA ALA A 320 23.13 18.64 9.47
C ALA A 320 23.45 17.83 8.20
N SER A 321 23.30 18.45 7.04
CA SER A 321 23.58 17.84 5.75
C SER A 321 25.05 17.42 5.63
N ALA A 322 25.99 18.30 6.00
CA ALA A 322 27.42 18.00 5.98
C ALA A 322 27.78 16.88 6.98
N HIS A 323 27.24 16.96 8.21
CA HIS A 323 27.51 16.01 9.27
C HIS A 323 27.03 14.60 8.91
N ALA A 324 25.80 14.46 8.40
CA ALA A 324 25.24 13.18 7.97
C ALA A 324 26.03 12.58 6.80
N ASN A 325 26.35 13.39 5.77
CA ASN A 325 27.10 12.93 4.60
C ASN A 325 28.48 12.35 4.95
N SER A 326 29.20 12.98 5.88
CA SER A 326 30.52 12.51 6.31
C SER A 326 30.51 11.14 7.01
N ARG A 327 29.34 10.63 7.41
CA ARG A 327 29.19 9.46 8.29
C ARG A 327 28.30 8.35 7.72
N LEU A 328 27.84 8.44 6.47
CA LEU A 328 26.97 7.44 5.86
C LEU A 328 27.55 6.01 5.93
N HIS A 329 28.86 5.86 5.78
CA HIS A 329 29.57 4.58 5.85
C HIS A 329 29.44 3.86 7.22
N ALA A 330 29.21 4.62 8.29
CA ALA A 330 29.04 4.09 9.63
C ALA A 330 27.62 3.58 9.92
N VAL A 331 26.64 3.96 9.09
CA VAL A 331 25.24 3.51 9.24
C VAL A 331 25.14 2.02 8.89
N LYS A 332 24.77 1.20 9.88
CA LYS A 332 24.52 -0.25 9.73
C LYS A 332 23.04 -0.62 9.74
N ALA A 333 22.20 0.34 10.11
CA ALA A 333 20.76 0.19 10.20
C ALA A 333 20.10 -0.16 8.86
N GLU A 334 18.91 -0.74 8.91
CA GLU A 334 18.06 -0.86 7.73
C GLU A 334 17.50 0.51 7.35
N VAL A 335 17.53 0.88 6.07
CA VAL A 335 17.10 2.19 5.60
C VAL A 335 16.07 2.05 4.50
N LEU A 336 14.96 2.77 4.63
CA LEU A 336 13.95 2.97 3.61
C LEU A 336 13.91 4.46 3.25
N VAL A 337 14.25 4.80 2.01
CA VAL A 337 14.18 6.17 1.50
C VAL A 337 12.91 6.33 0.68
N LEU A 338 12.11 7.33 1.04
CA LEU A 338 10.92 7.78 0.31
C LEU A 338 11.29 9.08 -0.40
N ALA A 339 11.27 9.07 -1.74
CA ALA A 339 11.70 10.21 -2.54
C ALA A 339 10.61 10.70 -3.47
N SER A 340 10.44 12.01 -3.51
CA SER A 340 9.48 12.72 -4.34
C SER A 340 10.05 13.11 -5.71
N GLY A 341 9.20 13.07 -6.73
CA GLY A 341 9.56 13.46 -8.10
C GLY A 341 9.27 14.91 -8.47
N LYS A 342 8.33 15.57 -7.78
CA LYS A 342 8.04 17.01 -7.92
C LYS A 342 8.52 17.81 -6.70
N ASP A 343 9.60 17.33 -6.06
CA ASP A 343 10.25 18.06 -4.98
C ASP A 343 11.01 19.26 -5.55
N ASN A 344 10.48 20.47 -5.32
CA ASN A 344 11.09 21.71 -5.77
C ASN A 344 12.13 22.25 -4.76
N MET A 345 12.26 21.64 -3.57
CA MET A 345 13.21 22.03 -2.54
C MET A 345 14.52 21.27 -2.67
N LEU A 346 14.46 19.97 -2.94
CA LEU A 346 15.61 19.08 -2.98
C LEU A 346 15.56 18.19 -4.23
N PRO A 347 16.71 17.81 -4.81
CA PRO A 347 16.76 16.81 -5.87
C PRO A 347 16.55 15.39 -5.30
N SER A 348 15.37 15.12 -4.73
CA SER A 348 15.08 13.94 -3.90
C SER A 348 15.21 12.63 -4.68
N GLY A 349 14.84 12.59 -5.96
CA GLY A 349 15.05 11.43 -6.82
C GLY A 349 16.52 11.04 -7.00
N ASP A 350 17.40 12.00 -7.26
CA ASP A 350 18.84 11.74 -7.41
C ASP A 350 19.50 11.47 -6.06
N GLU A 351 19.01 12.10 -5.00
CA GLU A 351 19.47 11.85 -3.65
C GLU A 351 19.17 10.41 -3.21
N ALA A 352 17.99 9.89 -3.48
CA ALA A 352 17.65 8.51 -3.16
C ALA A 352 18.54 7.52 -3.90
N LYS A 353 18.88 7.75 -5.17
CA LYS A 353 19.85 6.93 -5.91
C LYS A 353 21.22 6.96 -5.22
N ARG A 354 21.69 8.16 -4.85
CA ARG A 354 22.99 8.33 -4.20
C ARG A 354 23.05 7.63 -2.84
N LEU A 355 22.01 7.79 -2.01
CA LEU A 355 21.91 7.13 -0.71
C LEU A 355 21.84 5.61 -0.86
N SER A 356 21.06 5.11 -1.82
CA SER A 356 20.99 3.68 -2.15
C SER A 356 22.35 3.09 -2.50
N SER A 357 23.16 3.81 -3.28
CA SER A 357 24.53 3.38 -3.63
C SER A 357 25.53 3.52 -2.47
N SER A 358 25.26 4.38 -1.48
CA SER A 358 26.21 4.69 -0.39
C SER A 358 25.95 3.88 0.88
N LEU A 359 24.70 3.49 1.12
CA LEU A 359 24.25 2.77 2.31
C LEU A 359 24.12 1.27 2.01
N LYS A 360 24.54 0.43 2.95
CA LYS A 360 24.58 -1.03 2.74
C LYS A 360 23.19 -1.67 2.63
N ASN A 361 22.24 -1.24 3.45
CA ASN A 361 20.91 -1.85 3.58
C ASN A 361 19.80 -0.86 3.23
N CYS A 362 19.85 -0.29 2.03
CA CYS A 362 18.95 0.78 1.61
C CYS A 362 17.95 0.33 0.55
N LYS A 363 16.66 0.53 0.83
CA LYS A 363 15.56 0.36 -0.13
C LYS A 363 14.99 1.73 -0.47
N VAL A 364 14.58 1.93 -1.72
CA VAL A 364 14.04 3.20 -2.21
C VAL A 364 12.60 2.99 -2.71
N ARG A 365 11.73 3.97 -2.43
CA ARG A 365 10.42 4.13 -3.06
C ARG A 365 10.33 5.54 -3.63
N TYR A 366 9.96 5.63 -4.91
CA TYR A 366 9.95 6.89 -5.67
C TYR A 366 8.52 7.28 -6.04
N PHE A 367 8.10 8.45 -5.56
CA PHE A 367 6.76 9.02 -5.71
C PHE A 367 6.80 10.14 -6.75
N LYS A 368 6.64 9.76 -8.03
CA LYS A 368 6.87 10.64 -9.18
C LYS A 368 6.06 11.95 -9.12
N ASP A 369 4.82 11.88 -8.66
CA ASP A 369 3.87 12.99 -8.77
C ASP A 369 3.70 13.80 -7.47
N ASN A 370 4.53 13.53 -6.46
CA ASN A 370 4.45 14.11 -5.13
C ASN A 370 5.52 15.18 -4.87
N GLY A 371 5.23 16.12 -3.96
CA GLY A 371 6.08 17.24 -3.56
C GLY A 371 6.94 16.95 -2.32
N HIS A 372 7.53 17.99 -1.72
CA HIS A 372 8.52 17.83 -0.65
C HIS A 372 7.91 17.29 0.67
N THR A 373 6.71 17.73 1.07
CA THR A 373 5.98 17.27 2.27
C THR A 373 5.23 15.96 2.02
N LEU A 374 5.96 14.92 1.63
CA LEU A 374 5.41 13.64 1.18
C LEU A 374 4.41 13.00 2.18
N LEU A 375 4.65 13.16 3.48
CA LEU A 375 3.85 12.56 4.57
C LEU A 375 2.58 13.36 4.91
N LEU A 376 2.33 14.49 4.23
CA LEU A 376 1.14 15.32 4.35
C LEU A 376 0.33 15.39 3.05
N GLU A 377 0.68 14.58 2.05
CA GLU A 377 0.03 14.53 0.73
C GLU A 377 -0.88 13.29 0.57
N ASP A 378 -1.97 13.44 -0.19
CA ASP A 378 -2.92 12.36 -0.44
C ASP A 378 -2.31 11.14 -1.17
N GLY A 379 -2.89 9.97 -0.90
CA GLY A 379 -2.58 8.70 -1.58
C GLY A 379 -1.32 7.98 -1.07
N ILE A 380 -0.73 8.44 0.04
CA ILE A 380 0.49 7.86 0.60
C ILE A 380 0.22 7.44 2.03
N SER A 381 0.11 6.13 2.30
CA SER A 381 0.04 5.60 3.66
C SER A 381 1.40 5.06 4.11
N LEU A 382 2.00 5.71 5.12
CA LEU A 382 3.30 5.30 5.65
C LEU A 382 3.27 3.87 6.21
N LEU A 383 2.21 3.50 6.94
CA LEU A 383 2.06 2.14 7.46
C LEU A 383 2.01 1.10 6.33
N THR A 384 1.26 1.39 5.26
CA THR A 384 1.15 0.51 4.09
C THR A 384 2.51 0.32 3.41
N ILE A 385 3.32 1.39 3.28
CA ILE A 385 4.66 1.30 2.72
C ILE A 385 5.58 0.46 3.63
N ILE A 386 5.54 0.66 4.95
CA ILE A 386 6.33 -0.12 5.92
C ILE A 386 5.97 -1.62 5.83
N LYS A 387 4.68 -1.94 5.74
CA LYS A 387 4.18 -3.32 5.57
C LYS A 387 4.63 -3.92 4.24
N GLY A 388 4.39 -3.23 3.12
CA GLY A 388 4.74 -3.71 1.77
C GLY A 388 6.23 -3.97 1.59
N THR A 389 7.06 -3.10 2.17
CA THR A 389 8.53 -3.24 2.15
C THR A 389 9.08 -4.26 3.15
N SER A 390 8.20 -4.95 3.92
CA SER A 390 8.57 -5.91 4.97
C SER A 390 9.49 -5.33 6.04
N LYS A 391 9.31 -4.04 6.35
CA LYS A 391 10.07 -3.33 7.39
C LYS A 391 9.41 -3.35 8.75
N TYR A 392 8.11 -3.62 8.83
CA TYR A 392 7.42 -3.78 10.11
C TYR A 392 7.83 -5.10 10.77
N ARG A 393 8.50 -5.03 11.92
CA ARG A 393 8.88 -6.18 12.74
C ARG A 393 8.88 -5.80 14.20
N ARG A 394 8.49 -6.72 15.08
CA ARG A 394 8.48 -6.49 16.54
C ARG A 394 9.75 -6.98 17.22
N LEU A 395 10.52 -7.81 16.52
CA LEU A 395 11.78 -8.38 16.98
C LEU A 395 12.90 -8.10 15.98
N ARG A 396 14.12 -8.50 16.33
CA ARG A 396 15.34 -8.28 15.54
C ARG A 396 15.30 -8.81 14.10
N ARG A 397 14.51 -9.85 13.84
CA ARG A 397 14.36 -10.45 12.50
C ARG A 397 12.90 -10.37 12.09
N PHE A 398 12.68 -9.97 10.85
CA PHE A 398 11.35 -9.95 10.23
C PHE A 398 10.84 -11.38 10.05
N ASP A 399 9.57 -11.59 10.39
CA ASP A 399 8.88 -12.87 10.23
C ASP A 399 7.53 -12.72 9.52
N TYR A 400 7.39 -13.38 8.38
CA TYR A 400 6.17 -13.29 7.55
C TYR A 400 4.89 -13.76 8.26
N VAL A 401 4.97 -14.57 9.30
CA VAL A 401 3.80 -15.10 10.00
C VAL A 401 3.48 -14.26 11.24
N SER A 402 4.47 -14.03 12.12
CA SER A 402 4.25 -13.32 13.38
C SER A 402 4.25 -11.81 13.26
N ASP A 403 4.93 -11.20 12.28
CA ASP A 403 4.91 -9.75 12.07
C ASP A 403 3.81 -9.32 11.07
N PHE A 404 3.02 -10.26 10.58
CA PHE A 404 1.92 -9.94 9.67
C PHE A 404 0.84 -9.10 10.34
N LEU A 405 0.51 -7.98 9.70
CA LEU A 405 -0.64 -7.13 10.04
C LEU A 405 -1.70 -7.29 8.95
N PRO A 406 -2.96 -7.59 9.28
CA PRO A 406 -4.01 -7.73 8.27
C PRO A 406 -4.26 -6.41 7.53
N PRO A 407 -4.79 -6.47 6.28
CA PRO A 407 -5.16 -5.28 5.53
C PRO A 407 -6.16 -4.41 6.30
N SER A 408 -5.97 -3.10 6.29
CA SER A 408 -6.96 -2.14 6.78
C SER A 408 -8.08 -1.93 5.77
N MET A 409 -9.15 -1.26 6.20
CA MET A 409 -10.25 -0.86 5.31
C MET A 409 -9.75 0.10 4.22
N TRP A 410 -8.85 1.04 4.54
CA TRP A 410 -8.29 1.95 3.55
C TRP A 410 -7.45 1.19 2.51
N GLU A 411 -6.58 0.28 2.95
CA GLU A 411 -5.76 -0.55 2.04
C GLU A 411 -6.63 -1.39 1.11
N TYR A 412 -7.72 -1.97 1.64
CA TYR A 412 -8.69 -2.70 0.83
C TYR A 412 -9.33 -1.80 -0.24
N LYS A 413 -9.87 -0.64 0.13
CA LYS A 413 -10.48 0.29 -0.83
C LYS A 413 -9.48 0.79 -1.87
N TYR A 414 -8.30 1.21 -1.43
CA TYR A 414 -7.25 1.71 -2.31
C TYR A 414 -6.82 0.64 -3.32
N ILE A 415 -6.65 -0.61 -2.88
CA ILE A 415 -6.10 -1.65 -3.74
C ILE A 415 -7.19 -2.35 -4.53
N CYS A 416 -8.23 -2.86 -3.86
CA CYS A 416 -9.29 -3.63 -4.50
C CYS A 416 -10.26 -2.75 -5.30
N ASP A 417 -10.55 -1.52 -4.86
CA ASP A 417 -11.53 -0.65 -5.55
C ASP A 417 -10.85 0.35 -6.49
N GLN A 418 -9.72 0.98 -6.12
CA GLN A 418 -9.07 1.97 -6.99
C GLN A 418 -8.06 1.34 -7.96
N ASN A 419 -7.11 0.53 -7.46
CA ASN A 419 -6.05 -0.03 -8.32
C ASN A 419 -6.51 -1.23 -9.15
N TYR A 420 -7.26 -2.15 -8.55
CA TYR A 420 -7.78 -3.36 -9.20
C TYR A 420 -9.28 -3.30 -9.51
N GLY A 421 -9.98 -2.23 -9.13
CA GLY A 421 -11.42 -2.14 -9.35
C GLY A 421 -11.81 -2.17 -10.82
N PHE A 422 -10.97 -1.62 -11.71
CA PHE A 422 -11.17 -1.77 -13.15
C PHE A 422 -11.05 -3.24 -13.59
N VAL A 423 -10.07 -3.99 -13.08
CA VAL A 423 -9.94 -5.44 -13.37
C VAL A 423 -11.16 -6.19 -12.84
N ARG A 424 -11.63 -5.89 -11.62
CA ARG A 424 -12.86 -6.48 -11.06
C ARG A 424 -14.09 -6.12 -11.89
N LEU A 425 -14.20 -4.89 -12.37
CA LEU A 425 -15.28 -4.44 -13.24
C LEU A 425 -15.29 -5.17 -14.58
N LEU A 426 -14.09 -5.34 -15.17
CA LEU A 426 -13.87 -6.04 -16.43
C LEU A 426 -14.12 -7.54 -16.28
N THR A 427 -13.66 -8.18 -15.21
CA THR A 427 -13.71 -9.64 -15.02
C THR A 427 -14.95 -10.11 -14.28
N SER A 428 -15.68 -9.22 -13.60
CA SER A 428 -16.95 -9.47 -12.91
C SER A 428 -16.99 -10.86 -12.23
N PRO A 429 -16.11 -11.13 -11.23
CA PRO A 429 -15.87 -12.47 -10.73
C PRO A 429 -17.15 -13.12 -10.19
N VAL A 430 -17.29 -14.43 -10.43
CA VAL A 430 -18.40 -15.25 -9.94
C VAL A 430 -17.86 -16.22 -8.91
N MET A 431 -18.24 -16.03 -7.65
CA MET A 431 -17.93 -16.98 -6.58
C MET A 431 -19.07 -17.99 -6.46
N LEU A 432 -18.75 -19.28 -6.53
CA LEU A 432 -19.65 -20.39 -6.25
C LEU A 432 -19.04 -21.29 -5.18
N SER A 433 -19.86 -21.85 -4.29
CA SER A 433 -19.41 -22.80 -3.28
C SER A 433 -20.40 -23.95 -3.11
N THR A 434 -19.89 -25.10 -2.68
CA THR A 434 -20.67 -26.32 -2.50
C THR A 434 -21.02 -26.50 -1.04
N LEU A 435 -22.32 -26.60 -0.73
CA LEU A 435 -22.83 -26.85 0.61
C LEU A 435 -22.60 -28.31 1.05
N SER A 436 -22.84 -28.59 2.33
CA SER A 436 -22.69 -29.94 2.90
C SER A 436 -23.59 -30.98 2.24
N ASP A 437 -24.78 -30.58 1.78
CA ASP A 437 -25.72 -31.42 1.02
C ASP A 437 -25.31 -31.65 -0.45
N GLY A 438 -24.26 -30.96 -0.93
CA GLY A 438 -23.76 -31.04 -2.29
C GLY A 438 -24.36 -30.02 -3.25
N LYS A 439 -25.26 -29.15 -2.79
CA LYS A 439 -25.81 -28.08 -3.62
C LYS A 439 -24.75 -27.01 -3.88
N ILE A 440 -24.57 -26.62 -5.14
CA ILE A 440 -23.75 -25.47 -5.53
C ILE A 440 -24.61 -24.20 -5.38
N VAL A 441 -24.08 -23.20 -4.69
CA VAL A 441 -24.71 -21.90 -4.46
C VAL A 441 -23.77 -20.76 -4.85
N LYS A 442 -24.33 -19.61 -5.20
CA LYS A 442 -23.57 -18.37 -5.39
C LYS A 442 -23.03 -17.86 -4.05
N GLY A 443 -21.82 -17.31 -4.07
CA GLY A 443 -21.10 -16.79 -2.90
C GLY A 443 -20.25 -17.86 -2.21
N LEU A 444 -19.74 -17.50 -1.04
CA LEU A 444 -18.80 -18.33 -0.27
C LEU A 444 -19.47 -19.11 0.89
N ASP A 445 -20.78 -19.34 0.87
CA ASP A 445 -21.51 -20.00 1.98
C ASP A 445 -21.03 -21.43 2.30
N GLY A 446 -20.61 -22.19 1.29
CA GLY A 446 -20.04 -23.53 1.47
C GLY A 446 -18.60 -23.54 2.01
N VAL A 447 -17.97 -22.37 2.18
CA VAL A 447 -16.59 -22.23 2.65
C VAL A 447 -16.54 -22.09 4.18
N PRO A 448 -15.66 -22.83 4.89
CA PRO A 448 -15.53 -22.72 6.34
C PRO A 448 -15.08 -21.33 6.80
N THR A 449 -15.63 -20.87 7.93
CA THR A 449 -15.30 -19.58 8.57
C THR A 449 -14.20 -19.70 9.62
N GLU A 450 -13.98 -20.89 10.18
CA GLU A 450 -12.96 -21.14 11.20
C GLU A 450 -11.80 -21.97 10.63
N GLY A 451 -10.57 -21.55 10.95
CA GLY A 451 -9.35 -22.26 10.56
C GLY A 451 -8.86 -23.30 11.57
N PRO A 452 -7.84 -24.09 11.20
CA PRO A 452 -7.07 -23.96 9.95
C PRO A 452 -7.80 -24.51 8.72
N VAL A 453 -7.75 -23.76 7.61
CA VAL A 453 -8.28 -24.18 6.30
C VAL A 453 -7.18 -24.12 5.25
N LEU A 454 -7.08 -25.14 4.41
CA LEU A 454 -6.17 -25.20 3.27
C LEU A 454 -6.98 -25.21 1.97
N TYR A 455 -6.98 -24.10 1.24
CA TYR A 455 -7.57 -23.96 -0.08
C TYR A 455 -6.58 -24.48 -1.11
N VAL A 456 -6.97 -25.50 -1.87
CA VAL A 456 -6.11 -26.19 -2.84
C VAL A 456 -6.75 -26.13 -4.21
N GLY A 457 -6.06 -25.58 -5.20
CA GLY A 457 -6.67 -25.39 -6.53
C GLY A 457 -5.68 -25.24 -7.67
N TYR A 458 -6.23 -24.89 -8.84
CA TYR A 458 -5.50 -24.59 -10.08
C TYR A 458 -4.96 -23.16 -10.09
N HIS A 459 -3.67 -22.99 -10.39
CA HIS A 459 -3.02 -21.70 -10.50
C HIS A 459 -3.11 -21.16 -11.93
N MET A 460 -3.95 -20.15 -12.14
CA MET A 460 -4.11 -19.58 -13.48
C MET A 460 -2.84 -18.84 -13.92
N LEU A 461 -2.76 -18.61 -15.23
CA LEU A 461 -1.69 -17.88 -15.89
C LEU A 461 -1.38 -16.59 -15.13
N MET A 462 -0.15 -16.47 -14.65
CA MET A 462 0.37 -15.33 -13.89
C MET A 462 -0.38 -15.00 -12.60
N GLY A 463 -1.24 -15.88 -12.08
CA GLY A 463 -2.00 -15.63 -10.86
C GLY A 463 -3.13 -14.60 -11.02
N LEU A 464 -3.75 -14.50 -12.21
CA LEU A 464 -4.84 -13.56 -12.50
C LEU A 464 -6.05 -13.67 -11.58
N GLU A 465 -6.24 -14.84 -10.96
CA GLU A 465 -7.30 -15.14 -10.03
C GLU A 465 -7.13 -14.48 -8.65
N LEU A 466 -5.89 -14.19 -8.26
CA LEU A 466 -5.55 -13.91 -6.85
C LEU A 466 -6.17 -12.63 -6.30
N SER A 467 -6.25 -11.57 -7.11
CA SER A 467 -6.75 -10.26 -6.67
C SER A 467 -8.25 -10.30 -6.37
N ASN A 468 -9.03 -10.88 -7.29
CA ASN A 468 -10.47 -11.08 -7.12
C ASN A 468 -10.77 -12.09 -6.00
N LEU A 469 -10.04 -13.21 -5.96
CA LEU A 469 -10.17 -14.21 -4.91
C LEU A 469 -9.96 -13.61 -3.52
N SER A 470 -8.83 -12.92 -3.31
CA SER A 470 -8.51 -12.29 -2.02
C SER A 470 -9.52 -11.20 -1.67
N GLY A 471 -9.94 -10.41 -2.66
CA GLY A 471 -10.91 -9.32 -2.49
C GLY A 471 -12.29 -9.80 -2.01
N GLU A 472 -12.83 -10.88 -2.58
CA GLU A 472 -14.14 -11.41 -2.15
C GLU A 472 -14.06 -12.12 -0.79
N PHE A 473 -12.97 -12.83 -0.47
CA PHE A 473 -12.78 -13.41 0.87
C PHE A 473 -12.71 -12.34 1.97
N LEU A 474 -12.02 -11.24 1.71
CA LEU A 474 -11.98 -10.09 2.62
C LEU A 474 -13.37 -9.45 2.77
N LYS A 475 -14.09 -9.27 1.67
CA LYS A 475 -15.41 -8.62 1.64
C LYS A 475 -16.51 -9.45 2.31
N GLU A 476 -16.67 -10.70 1.88
CA GLU A 476 -17.80 -11.55 2.29
C GLU A 476 -17.56 -12.26 3.62
N LYS A 477 -16.32 -12.68 3.89
CA LYS A 477 -16.00 -13.52 5.05
C LYS A 477 -15.09 -12.84 6.09
N LYS A 478 -14.51 -11.67 5.78
CA LYS A 478 -13.43 -11.04 6.57
C LYS A 478 -12.25 -12.00 6.81
N ILE A 479 -11.97 -12.87 5.84
CA ILE A 479 -10.87 -13.83 5.89
C ILE A 479 -9.72 -13.30 5.04
N CYS A 480 -8.52 -13.27 5.62
CA CYS A 480 -7.29 -12.99 4.88
C CYS A 480 -6.65 -14.32 4.44
N LEU A 481 -6.65 -14.57 3.13
CA LEU A 481 -6.00 -15.74 2.54
C LEU A 481 -4.48 -15.59 2.56
N ARG A 482 -3.80 -16.53 3.23
CA ARG A 482 -2.35 -16.58 3.37
C ARG A 482 -1.77 -17.45 2.26
N GLY A 483 -1.38 -16.83 1.15
CA GLY A 483 -0.78 -17.53 0.01
C GLY A 483 0.63 -18.04 0.27
N LEU A 484 0.96 -19.22 -0.27
CA LEU A 484 2.33 -19.75 -0.31
C LEU A 484 2.98 -19.39 -1.65
N GLY A 485 3.77 -18.32 -1.64
CA GLY A 485 4.41 -17.77 -2.84
C GLY A 485 5.80 -18.34 -3.10
N HIS A 486 6.19 -18.39 -4.38
CA HIS A 486 7.55 -18.76 -4.78
C HIS A 486 8.59 -17.80 -4.12
N PRO A 487 9.74 -18.29 -3.60
CA PRO A 487 10.69 -17.46 -2.85
C PRO A 487 11.20 -16.24 -3.63
N ASP A 488 11.32 -16.36 -4.95
CA ASP A 488 11.75 -15.26 -5.84
C ASP A 488 10.87 -14.00 -5.72
N LEU A 489 9.58 -14.12 -5.39
CA LEU A 489 8.66 -12.99 -5.15
C LEU A 489 9.09 -12.12 -3.94
N PHE A 490 9.96 -12.65 -3.09
CA PHE A 490 10.48 -12.01 -1.89
C PHE A 490 11.91 -11.49 -2.06
N SER A 491 12.53 -11.72 -3.22
CA SER A 491 13.88 -11.26 -3.52
C SER A 491 13.92 -9.76 -3.87
N ASP A 492 14.93 -9.05 -3.37
CA ASP A 492 15.14 -7.63 -3.67
C ASP A 492 15.55 -7.39 -5.15
N SER A 493 16.03 -8.43 -5.85
CA SER A 493 16.47 -8.36 -7.26
C SER A 493 15.35 -8.12 -8.27
N LEU A 494 14.08 -8.29 -7.87
CA LEU A 494 12.91 -8.04 -8.73
C LEU A 494 12.27 -6.67 -8.50
N GLU A 495 12.78 -5.89 -7.54
CA GLU A 495 12.22 -4.57 -7.23
C GLU A 495 12.81 -3.51 -8.17
N SER A 496 11.95 -2.89 -9.00
CA SER A 496 12.37 -1.70 -9.74
C SER A 496 12.48 -0.51 -8.78
N PRO A 497 13.64 0.16 -8.67
CA PRO A 497 13.82 1.33 -7.82
C PRO A 497 12.99 2.55 -8.27
N THR A 498 12.30 2.46 -9.41
CA THR A 498 11.50 3.56 -9.98
C THR A 498 9.99 3.45 -9.73
N SER A 499 9.52 2.40 -9.06
CA SER A 499 8.07 2.22 -8.81
C SER A 499 7.64 2.75 -7.44
N THR A 500 6.49 3.42 -7.40
CA THR A 500 5.85 3.99 -6.21
C THR A 500 5.46 2.91 -5.19
N PHE A 501 4.92 1.79 -5.69
CA PHE A 501 4.60 0.57 -4.95
C PHE A 501 4.73 -0.61 -5.93
N ALA A 502 5.59 -1.58 -5.64
CA ALA A 502 5.83 -2.70 -6.56
C ALA A 502 4.68 -3.72 -6.46
N PHE A 503 4.37 -4.42 -7.56
CA PHE A 503 3.39 -5.53 -7.54
C PHE A 503 3.63 -6.53 -6.39
N PHE A 504 4.90 -6.81 -6.09
CA PHE A 504 5.31 -7.70 -5.00
C PHE A 504 5.03 -7.12 -3.60
N ASP A 505 4.98 -5.80 -3.44
CA ASP A 505 4.60 -5.17 -2.18
C ASP A 505 3.12 -5.49 -1.86
N TYR A 506 2.24 -5.55 -2.87
CA TYR A 506 0.83 -5.95 -2.67
C TYR A 506 0.71 -7.41 -2.25
N ILE A 507 1.44 -8.31 -2.90
CA ILE A 507 1.47 -9.74 -2.54
C ILE A 507 1.82 -9.93 -1.05
N ARG A 508 2.82 -9.19 -0.56
CA ARG A 508 3.24 -9.21 0.85
C ARG A 508 2.21 -8.56 1.77
N LEU A 509 1.62 -7.44 1.34
CA LEU A 509 0.59 -6.71 2.10
C LEU A 509 -0.64 -7.58 2.38
N PHE A 510 -1.06 -8.41 1.44
CA PHE A 510 -2.17 -9.35 1.60
C PHE A 510 -1.79 -10.67 2.30
N GLY A 511 -0.56 -10.79 2.78
CA GLY A 511 -0.16 -11.87 3.70
C GLY A 511 0.43 -13.10 3.03
N THR A 512 0.85 -13.00 1.78
CA THR A 512 1.60 -14.08 1.13
C THR A 512 2.95 -14.29 1.84
N VAL A 513 3.32 -15.54 2.05
CA VAL A 513 4.57 -15.94 2.70
C VAL A 513 5.41 -16.80 1.75
N PRO A 514 6.75 -16.82 1.87
CA PRO A 514 7.57 -17.71 1.08
C PRO A 514 7.21 -19.17 1.38
N VAL A 515 7.01 -19.96 0.33
CA VAL A 515 6.69 -21.39 0.46
C VAL A 515 7.84 -22.12 1.15
N SER A 516 7.52 -22.80 2.25
CA SER A 516 8.42 -23.71 2.95
C SER A 516 7.61 -24.60 3.90
N PRO A 517 8.12 -25.78 4.30
CA PRO A 517 7.48 -26.61 5.32
C PRO A 517 7.25 -25.84 6.64
N THR A 518 8.20 -24.99 7.03
CA THR A 518 8.11 -24.16 8.24
C THR A 518 7.02 -23.10 8.13
N SER A 519 6.88 -22.45 6.97
CA SER A 519 5.83 -21.46 6.72
C SER A 519 4.44 -22.11 6.82
N LEU A 520 4.25 -23.24 6.13
CA LEU A 520 2.98 -23.99 6.16
C LEU A 520 2.65 -24.47 7.58
N PHE A 521 3.62 -25.06 8.29
CA PHE A 521 3.45 -25.49 9.69
C PHE A 521 2.99 -24.32 10.58
N ARG A 522 3.65 -23.16 10.50
CA ARG A 522 3.34 -21.99 11.36
C ARG A 522 2.00 -21.34 11.02
N LEU A 523 1.61 -21.33 9.75
CA LEU A 523 0.29 -20.87 9.36
C LEU A 523 -0.82 -21.80 9.87
N LEU A 524 -0.64 -23.12 9.73
CA LEU A 524 -1.58 -24.12 10.24
C LEU A 524 -1.69 -24.07 11.77
N SER A 525 -0.57 -23.95 12.48
CA SER A 525 -0.55 -23.82 13.95
C SER A 525 -1.29 -22.57 14.43
N ASN A 526 -1.26 -21.50 13.63
CA ASN A 526 -1.96 -20.25 13.90
C ASN A 526 -3.42 -20.25 13.42
N LYS A 527 -3.95 -21.42 13.02
CA LYS A 527 -5.31 -21.58 12.51
C LYS A 527 -5.63 -20.67 11.31
N ALA A 528 -4.65 -20.40 10.46
CA ALA A 528 -4.82 -19.52 9.31
C ALA A 528 -5.66 -20.18 8.19
N HIS A 529 -6.18 -19.33 7.30
CA HIS A 529 -6.74 -19.71 6.01
C HIS A 529 -5.63 -19.60 4.96
N ILE A 530 -5.22 -20.74 4.39
CA ILE A 530 -3.99 -20.87 3.60
C ILE A 530 -4.35 -21.19 2.16
N LEU A 531 -3.78 -20.45 1.21
CA LEU A 531 -3.94 -20.70 -0.22
C LEU A 531 -2.70 -21.43 -0.75
N LEU A 532 -2.90 -22.63 -1.28
CA LEU A 532 -1.86 -23.50 -1.81
C LEU A 532 -2.20 -23.92 -3.24
N TYR A 533 -1.24 -23.71 -4.14
CA TYR A 533 -1.26 -24.24 -5.49
C TYR A 533 -0.17 -25.30 -5.62
N PRO A 534 -0.49 -26.61 -5.59
CA PRO A 534 0.54 -27.65 -5.60
C PRO A 534 1.40 -27.62 -6.88
N GLY A 535 0.83 -27.21 -8.02
CA GLY A 535 1.58 -27.01 -9.27
C GLY A 535 2.51 -25.78 -9.28
N GLY A 536 2.35 -24.87 -8.32
CA GLY A 536 3.23 -23.73 -8.11
C GLY A 536 3.46 -22.86 -9.36
N ALA A 537 4.69 -22.37 -9.50
CA ALA A 537 5.05 -21.47 -10.60
C ALA A 537 5.01 -22.14 -11.99
N ARG A 538 5.17 -23.48 -12.08
CA ARG A 538 5.09 -24.22 -13.36
C ARG A 538 3.68 -24.20 -13.94
N GLU A 539 2.67 -24.25 -13.07
CA GLU A 539 1.26 -24.15 -13.43
C GLU A 539 0.86 -22.70 -13.74
N ALA A 540 1.33 -21.74 -12.93
CA ALA A 540 1.13 -20.31 -13.17
C ALA A 540 1.78 -19.80 -14.47
N LEU A 541 2.82 -20.46 -14.95
CA LEU A 541 3.56 -20.13 -16.17
C LEU A 541 3.43 -21.24 -17.21
N HIS A 542 2.24 -21.84 -17.29
CA HIS A 542 1.95 -22.90 -18.24
C HIS A 542 2.13 -22.46 -19.69
N ARG A 543 2.36 -23.44 -20.57
CA ARG A 543 2.68 -23.27 -21.99
C ARG A 543 1.43 -23.33 -22.86
N LYS A 544 1.58 -23.08 -24.16
CA LYS A 544 0.47 -23.18 -25.10
C LYS A 544 -0.16 -24.58 -25.07
N GLY A 545 -1.49 -24.62 -24.96
CA GLY A 545 -2.26 -25.87 -24.86
C GLY A 545 -2.21 -26.56 -23.48
N GLU A 546 -1.65 -25.90 -22.47
CA GLU A 546 -1.59 -26.41 -21.10
C GLU A 546 -2.59 -25.76 -20.14
N ALA A 547 -3.39 -24.80 -20.61
CA ALA A 547 -4.44 -24.17 -19.80
C ALA A 547 -5.36 -25.23 -19.16
N TYR A 548 -5.70 -25.01 -17.89
CA TYR A 548 -6.55 -25.87 -17.07
C TYR A 548 -5.99 -27.28 -16.77
N LYS A 549 -4.69 -27.51 -16.96
CA LYS A 549 -4.01 -28.76 -16.56
C LYS A 549 -3.31 -28.60 -15.21
N LEU A 550 -3.40 -29.65 -14.39
CA LEU A 550 -2.76 -29.69 -13.07
C LEU A 550 -1.35 -30.31 -13.16
N PHE A 551 -0.33 -29.53 -12.80
CA PHE A 551 1.08 -29.94 -12.81
C PHE A 551 1.60 -30.23 -11.40
N TRP A 552 0.85 -31.01 -10.63
CA TRP A 552 1.15 -31.26 -9.23
C TRP A 552 2.27 -32.29 -9.03
N PRO A 553 3.09 -32.18 -7.97
CA PRO A 553 4.15 -33.13 -7.66
C PRO A 553 3.61 -34.50 -7.23
N ASP A 554 4.41 -35.56 -7.35
CA ASP A 554 3.95 -36.92 -6.98
C ASP A 554 3.82 -37.17 -5.46
N GLN A 555 4.21 -36.19 -4.62
CA GLN A 555 4.30 -36.38 -3.18
C GLN A 555 3.11 -35.75 -2.43
N PRO A 556 2.41 -36.50 -1.54
CA PRO A 556 1.23 -36.03 -0.82
C PRO A 556 1.56 -35.24 0.48
N GLU A 557 2.70 -34.54 0.54
CA GLU A 557 3.22 -33.99 1.80
C GLU A 557 2.30 -32.93 2.44
N PHE A 558 1.60 -32.12 1.62
CA PHE A 558 0.66 -31.14 2.17
C PHE A 558 -0.55 -31.80 2.84
N VAL A 559 -0.98 -32.99 2.38
CA VAL A 559 -2.10 -33.74 2.96
C VAL A 559 -1.74 -34.21 4.37
N ARG A 560 -0.52 -34.74 4.52
CA ARG A 560 0.02 -35.20 5.80
C ARG A 560 0.15 -34.04 6.78
N MET A 561 0.64 -32.89 6.31
CA MET A 561 0.73 -31.67 7.10
C MET A 561 -0.65 -31.14 7.51
N ALA A 562 -1.63 -31.10 6.60
CA ALA A 562 -2.99 -30.68 6.93
C ALA A 562 -3.62 -31.59 8.01
N ALA A 563 -3.46 -32.90 7.88
CA ALA A 563 -3.93 -33.90 8.84
C ALA A 563 -3.29 -33.76 10.23
N GLN A 564 -2.01 -33.40 10.29
CA GLN A 564 -1.32 -33.17 11.56
C GLN A 564 -1.97 -32.07 12.40
N PHE A 565 -2.55 -31.05 11.76
CA PHE A 565 -3.23 -29.94 12.41
C PHE A 565 -4.76 -30.06 12.40
N GLY A 566 -5.30 -31.15 11.84
CA GLY A 566 -6.74 -31.35 11.66
C GLY A 566 -7.37 -30.26 10.78
N ALA A 567 -6.63 -29.75 9.80
CA ALA A 567 -7.09 -28.69 8.91
C ALA A 567 -8.17 -29.17 7.94
N THR A 568 -9.11 -28.29 7.62
CA THR A 568 -10.10 -28.56 6.58
C THR A 568 -9.49 -28.23 5.22
N ILE A 569 -9.53 -29.16 4.28
CA ILE A 569 -9.04 -28.95 2.91
C ILE A 569 -10.25 -28.56 2.04
N VAL A 570 -10.14 -27.46 1.29
CA VAL A 570 -11.18 -27.02 0.36
C VAL A 570 -10.59 -27.04 -1.06
N PRO A 571 -10.87 -28.08 -1.85
CA PRO A 571 -10.53 -28.09 -3.26
C PRO A 571 -11.30 -26.98 -3.99
N PHE A 572 -10.67 -26.31 -4.96
CA PHE A 572 -11.38 -25.33 -5.79
C PHE A 572 -10.83 -25.27 -7.22
N GLY A 573 -11.74 -24.97 -8.16
CA GLY A 573 -11.40 -24.68 -9.55
C GLY A 573 -11.64 -23.21 -9.88
N VAL A 574 -10.89 -22.70 -10.85
CA VAL A 574 -11.08 -21.35 -11.40
C VAL A 574 -10.84 -21.33 -12.90
N VAL A 575 -11.70 -20.63 -13.65
CA VAL A 575 -11.64 -20.54 -15.12
C VAL A 575 -11.88 -19.13 -15.64
N GLY A 576 -11.41 -18.85 -16.86
CA GLY A 576 -11.64 -17.60 -17.59
C GLY A 576 -10.39 -16.88 -18.08
N GLU A 577 -9.18 -17.41 -17.86
CA GLU A 577 -7.93 -16.79 -18.34
C GLU A 577 -7.89 -16.64 -19.86
N ASP A 578 -8.41 -17.64 -20.56
CA ASP A 578 -8.50 -17.70 -22.01
C ASP A 578 -9.49 -16.69 -22.60
N ASP A 579 -10.41 -16.15 -21.79
CA ASP A 579 -11.25 -15.03 -22.18
C ASP A 579 -10.56 -13.67 -22.00
N LEU A 580 -9.55 -13.61 -21.13
CA LEU A 580 -8.86 -12.35 -20.79
C LEU A 580 -7.61 -12.15 -21.62
N LEU A 581 -6.86 -13.22 -21.86
CA LEU A 581 -5.54 -13.18 -22.48
C LEU A 581 -5.38 -14.25 -23.55
N GLU A 582 -4.57 -13.92 -24.55
CA GLU A 582 -3.99 -14.84 -25.51
C GLU A 582 -2.51 -15.03 -25.20
N LEU A 583 -2.06 -16.29 -25.09
CA LEU A 583 -0.66 -16.61 -24.89
C LEU A 583 0.11 -16.53 -26.21
N VAL A 584 0.86 -15.45 -26.43
CA VAL A 584 1.56 -15.16 -27.70
C VAL A 584 2.90 -15.87 -27.78
N LEU A 585 3.74 -15.76 -26.74
CA LEU A 585 5.02 -16.47 -26.64
C LEU A 585 5.15 -17.11 -25.26
N ASP A 586 5.19 -18.43 -25.21
CA ASP A 586 5.51 -19.16 -23.99
C ASP A 586 7.03 -19.33 -23.82
N TYR A 587 7.42 -20.10 -22.80
CA TYR A 587 8.84 -20.38 -22.53
C TYR A 587 9.57 -21.01 -23.73
N ASP A 588 8.93 -21.97 -24.42
CA ASP A 588 9.55 -22.72 -25.50
C ASP A 588 9.71 -21.85 -26.74
N ASP A 589 8.73 -20.98 -27.02
CA ASP A 589 8.83 -19.96 -28.07
C ASP A 589 9.96 -18.96 -27.78
N GLN A 590 10.03 -18.44 -26.56
CA GLN A 590 11.05 -17.46 -26.18
C GLN A 590 12.46 -18.04 -26.24
N LYS A 591 12.66 -19.32 -25.87
CA LYS A 591 13.95 -20.02 -26.01
C LYS A 591 14.43 -20.15 -27.45
N ARG A 592 13.53 -20.12 -28.44
CA ARG A 592 13.88 -20.19 -29.86
C ARG A 592 14.36 -18.87 -30.43
N ILE A 593 14.13 -17.76 -29.72
CA ILE A 593 14.57 -16.41 -30.12
C ILE A 593 15.99 -16.18 -29.55
N PRO A 594 17.05 -16.04 -30.38
CA PRO A 594 18.43 -16.01 -29.90
C PRO A 594 18.71 -14.98 -28.80
N ILE A 595 18.22 -13.75 -28.96
CA ILE A 595 18.41 -12.66 -27.97
C ILE A 595 17.73 -12.99 -26.63
N LEU A 596 16.54 -13.60 -26.67
CA LEU A 596 15.81 -13.98 -25.45
C LEU A 596 16.42 -15.23 -24.82
N LYS A 597 16.92 -16.16 -25.63
CA LYS A 597 17.61 -17.37 -25.16
C LYS A 597 18.79 -17.03 -24.27
N ASP A 598 19.65 -16.10 -24.70
CA ASP A 598 20.82 -15.68 -23.92
C ASP A 598 20.41 -14.98 -22.62
N TYR A 599 19.41 -14.10 -22.69
CA TYR A 599 18.84 -13.42 -21.52
C TYR A 599 18.24 -14.40 -20.50
N ILE A 600 17.43 -15.37 -20.95
CA ILE A 600 16.82 -16.41 -20.10
C ILE A 600 17.89 -17.29 -19.47
N SER A 601 18.92 -17.67 -20.24
CA SER A 601 20.02 -18.52 -19.76
C SER A 601 20.86 -17.80 -18.69
N GLN A 602 21.19 -16.52 -18.91
CA GLN A 602 21.91 -15.71 -17.93
C GLN A 602 21.10 -15.55 -16.63
N ARG A 603 19.82 -15.19 -16.75
CA ARG A 603 18.93 -15.01 -15.60
C ARG A 603 18.76 -16.29 -14.79
N SER A 604 18.60 -17.42 -15.47
CA SER A 604 18.54 -18.75 -14.84
C SER A 604 19.84 -19.08 -14.08
N HIS A 605 21.01 -18.74 -14.65
CA HIS A 605 22.31 -18.91 -13.99
C HIS A 605 22.49 -18.04 -12.74
N GLU A 606 22.09 -16.77 -12.80
CA GLU A 606 22.12 -15.85 -11.65
C GLU A 606 21.21 -16.35 -10.52
N MET A 607 20.01 -16.82 -10.87
CA MET A 607 19.05 -17.41 -9.93
C MET A 607 19.60 -18.70 -9.27
N ASN A 608 20.30 -19.55 -10.02
CA ASN A 608 20.91 -20.77 -9.49
C ASN A 608 22.01 -20.51 -8.44
N ARG A 609 22.74 -19.37 -8.54
CA ARG A 609 23.74 -19.00 -7.53
C ARG A 609 23.11 -18.56 -6.21
N VAL A 610 21.91 -17.97 -6.25
CA VAL A 610 21.13 -17.61 -5.06
C VAL A 610 20.48 -18.84 -4.41
N ARG A 611 20.19 -19.89 -5.20
CA ARG A 611 19.51 -21.14 -4.79
C ARG A 611 20.42 -22.21 -4.16
N ALA A 612 21.73 -21.99 -4.04
CA ALA A 612 22.66 -22.96 -3.45
C ALA A 612 22.43 -23.10 -1.92
N GLY A 613 21.36 -23.80 -1.52
CA GLY A 613 20.99 -24.03 -0.13
C GLY A 613 19.53 -24.47 0.12
N MET A 614 18.65 -24.43 -0.89
CA MET A 614 17.23 -24.82 -0.73
C MET A 614 17.01 -26.22 -1.32
N ILE A 615 16.83 -27.21 -0.45
CA ILE A 615 16.60 -28.62 -0.82
C ILE A 615 15.16 -28.78 -1.34
N GLY A 616 15.00 -29.29 -2.57
CA GLY A 616 13.72 -29.77 -3.11
C GLY A 616 13.28 -29.20 -4.47
N GLU A 617 13.96 -28.19 -5.02
CA GLU A 617 13.58 -27.54 -6.28
C GLU A 617 14.38 -28.03 -7.50
N THR A 618 14.33 -29.33 -7.80
CA THR A 618 15.07 -29.87 -8.96
C THR A 618 14.43 -29.58 -10.32
N ASP A 619 13.12 -29.26 -10.37
CA ASP A 619 12.36 -29.19 -11.64
C ASP A 619 11.93 -27.77 -12.09
N ASN A 620 12.07 -26.72 -11.27
CA ASN A 620 11.69 -25.33 -11.60
C ASN A 620 12.84 -24.53 -12.26
N LYS A 621 13.55 -25.15 -13.21
CA LYS A 621 14.66 -24.52 -13.95
C LYS A 621 14.20 -23.76 -15.20
N GLU A 622 12.92 -23.90 -15.55
CA GLU A 622 12.36 -23.45 -16.82
C GLU A 622 11.22 -22.43 -16.66
N LEU A 623 11.43 -21.42 -15.82
CA LEU A 623 10.40 -20.41 -15.54
C LEU A 623 10.77 -19.07 -16.20
N THR A 624 9.97 -18.66 -17.19
CA THR A 624 10.02 -17.32 -17.78
C THR A 624 8.62 -16.76 -17.84
N ILE A 625 8.48 -15.45 -17.61
CA ILE A 625 7.19 -14.77 -17.75
C ILE A 625 6.76 -14.84 -19.24
N PRO A 626 5.57 -15.38 -19.54
CA PRO A 626 5.08 -15.46 -20.91
C PRO A 626 4.76 -14.07 -21.49
N VAL A 627 4.79 -13.96 -22.82
CA VAL A 627 4.27 -12.80 -23.55
C VAL A 627 2.81 -13.08 -23.88
N VAL A 628 1.94 -12.17 -23.44
CA VAL A 628 0.48 -12.28 -23.59
C VAL A 628 -0.09 -11.07 -24.31
N ALA A 629 -1.17 -11.28 -25.06
CA ALA A 629 -1.97 -10.21 -25.67
C ALA A 629 -3.36 -10.16 -25.01
N PRO A 630 -3.93 -8.97 -24.77
CA PRO A 630 -5.27 -8.85 -24.20
C PRO A 630 -6.37 -9.26 -25.19
N LYS A 631 -7.42 -9.90 -24.69
CA LYS A 631 -8.64 -10.23 -25.43
C LYS A 631 -9.83 -9.42 -24.91
N MET A 632 -10.97 -9.53 -25.61
CA MET A 632 -12.24 -8.98 -25.14
C MET A 632 -12.65 -9.68 -23.85
N PRO A 633 -12.72 -8.97 -22.70
CA PRO A 633 -12.72 -9.61 -21.41
C PRO A 633 -14.01 -10.38 -21.13
N GLY A 634 -13.85 -11.66 -20.81
CA GLY A 634 -14.89 -12.54 -20.27
C GLY A 634 -15.13 -12.32 -18.77
N ARG A 635 -15.56 -13.38 -18.07
CA ARG A 635 -15.59 -13.42 -16.59
C ARG A 635 -14.60 -14.42 -16.03
N LEU A 636 -14.25 -14.23 -14.76
CA LEU A 636 -13.64 -15.27 -13.94
C LEU A 636 -14.69 -15.99 -13.11
N TYR A 637 -14.66 -17.31 -13.09
CA TYR A 637 -15.57 -18.15 -12.31
C TYR A 637 -14.77 -19.02 -11.35
N TYR A 638 -15.22 -19.09 -10.10
CA TYR A 638 -14.60 -19.84 -9.02
C TYR A 638 -15.62 -20.83 -8.48
N LEU A 639 -15.20 -22.06 -8.24
CA LEU A 639 -16.03 -23.08 -7.59
C LEU A 639 -15.24 -23.73 -6.46
N PHE A 640 -15.69 -23.49 -5.23
CA PHE A 640 -15.20 -24.19 -4.04
C PHE A 640 -15.99 -25.50 -3.88
N ALA A 641 -15.28 -26.62 -3.96
CA ALA A 641 -15.84 -27.94 -3.74
C ALA A 641 -16.18 -28.15 -2.25
N ARG A 642 -16.81 -29.28 -1.95
CA ARG A 642 -17.19 -29.61 -0.57
C ARG A 642 -15.94 -29.68 0.32
N PRO A 643 -15.95 -29.05 1.51
CA PRO A 643 -14.82 -29.15 2.43
C PRO A 643 -14.54 -30.58 2.89
N ILE A 644 -13.25 -30.96 2.92
CA ILE A 644 -12.77 -32.28 3.32
C ILE A 644 -12.11 -32.17 4.69
N GLU A 645 -12.73 -32.79 5.70
CA GLU A 645 -12.19 -32.79 7.06
C GLU A 645 -11.05 -33.80 7.24
N THR A 646 -9.91 -33.33 7.77
CA THR A 646 -8.79 -34.19 8.17
C THR A 646 -8.68 -34.38 9.69
N LYS A 647 -9.53 -33.70 10.47
CA LYS A 647 -9.58 -33.82 11.93
C LYS A 647 -9.82 -35.28 12.34
N GLY A 648 -9.02 -35.77 13.28
CA GLY A 648 -9.07 -37.17 13.72
C GLY A 648 -8.41 -38.19 12.78
N LYS A 649 -7.94 -37.78 11.59
CA LYS A 649 -7.34 -38.68 10.58
C LYS A 649 -5.80 -38.71 10.61
N LYS A 650 -5.17 -38.09 11.61
CA LYS A 650 -3.69 -37.94 11.71
C LYS A 650 -2.95 -39.27 11.60
N GLU A 651 -3.32 -40.28 12.40
CA GLU A 651 -2.62 -41.56 12.41
C GLU A 651 -2.82 -42.33 11.10
N MET A 652 -4.04 -42.31 10.56
CA MET A 652 -4.36 -42.92 9.26
C MET A 652 -3.54 -42.31 8.11
N LEU A 653 -3.39 -40.97 8.11
CA LEU A 653 -2.69 -40.23 7.06
C LEU A 653 -1.16 -40.13 7.29
N LYS A 654 -0.62 -40.78 8.34
CA LYS A 654 0.83 -41.05 8.41
C LYS A 654 1.24 -42.10 7.38
N ASP A 655 0.35 -43.04 7.10
CA ASP A 655 0.54 -44.03 6.05
C ASP A 655 0.58 -43.36 4.67
N ARG A 656 1.57 -43.74 3.87
CA ARG A 656 1.85 -43.09 2.59
C ARG A 656 0.78 -43.41 1.55
N GLN A 657 0.18 -44.60 1.59
CA GLN A 657 -0.86 -45.01 0.65
C GLN A 657 -2.14 -44.24 0.92
N ASN A 658 -2.61 -44.21 2.18
CA ASN A 658 -3.79 -43.45 2.58
C ASN A 658 -3.66 -41.94 2.26
N ALA A 659 -2.48 -41.37 2.52
CA ALA A 659 -2.19 -39.98 2.17
C ALA A 659 -2.25 -39.74 0.66
N ASN A 660 -1.74 -40.69 -0.14
CA ASN A 660 -1.78 -40.61 -1.59
C ASN A 660 -3.20 -40.76 -2.16
N GLU A 661 -4.02 -41.64 -1.58
CA GLU A 661 -5.44 -41.78 -1.97
C GLU A 661 -6.22 -40.48 -1.75
N LEU A 662 -6.06 -39.85 -0.57
CA LEU A 662 -6.66 -38.56 -0.30
C LEU A 662 -6.11 -37.45 -1.21
N TYR A 663 -4.81 -37.46 -1.49
CA TYR A 663 -4.18 -36.53 -2.42
C TYR A 663 -4.78 -36.62 -3.84
N LEU A 664 -4.94 -37.84 -4.37
CA LEU A 664 -5.56 -38.07 -5.68
C LEU A 664 -7.05 -37.69 -5.69
N HIS A 665 -7.76 -37.93 -4.58
CA HIS A 665 -9.15 -37.48 -4.43
C HIS A 665 -9.24 -35.95 -4.49
N ILE A 666 -8.39 -35.22 -3.75
CA ILE A 666 -8.35 -33.75 -3.79
C ILE A 666 -8.05 -33.25 -5.20
N LYS A 667 -7.08 -33.86 -5.90
CA LYS A 667 -6.75 -33.53 -7.29
C LYS A 667 -7.96 -33.71 -8.21
N SER A 668 -8.67 -34.84 -8.08
CA SER A 668 -9.88 -35.14 -8.87
C SER A 668 -11.03 -34.17 -8.59
N GLU A 669 -11.21 -33.69 -7.35
CA GLU A 669 -12.19 -32.64 -7.03
C GLU A 669 -11.87 -31.30 -7.70
N VAL A 670 -10.58 -30.92 -7.79
CA VAL A 670 -10.14 -29.73 -8.53
C VAL A 670 -10.42 -29.89 -10.02
N GLU A 671 -10.05 -31.02 -10.62
CA GLU A 671 -10.33 -31.33 -12.04
C GLU A 671 -11.84 -31.32 -12.34
N SER A 672 -12.66 -31.87 -11.44
CA SER A 672 -14.12 -31.87 -11.56
C SER A 672 -14.69 -30.46 -11.48
N SER A 673 -14.15 -29.62 -10.59
CA SER A 673 -14.54 -28.21 -10.47
C SER A 673 -14.20 -27.42 -11.74
N LEU A 674 -13.01 -27.63 -12.31
CA LEU A 674 -12.60 -27.03 -13.59
C LEU A 674 -13.51 -27.48 -14.73
N ALA A 675 -13.76 -28.78 -14.87
CA ALA A 675 -14.62 -29.33 -15.92
C ALA A 675 -16.06 -28.79 -15.82
N TYR A 676 -16.61 -28.71 -14.60
CA TYR A 676 -17.91 -28.09 -14.37
C TYR A 676 -17.93 -26.63 -14.83
N LEU A 677 -16.96 -25.83 -14.41
CA LEU A 677 -16.91 -24.41 -14.74
C LEU A 677 -16.68 -24.13 -16.23
N ILE A 678 -15.81 -24.90 -16.89
CA ILE A 678 -15.56 -24.80 -18.35
C ILE A 678 -16.87 -25.01 -19.13
N LYS A 679 -17.68 -25.99 -18.71
CA LYS A 679 -18.99 -26.23 -19.33
C LYS A 679 -19.99 -25.15 -18.95
N LYS A 680 -20.08 -24.81 -17.66
CA LYS A 680 -21.15 -23.96 -17.12
C LYS A 680 -21.04 -22.52 -17.59
N ARG A 681 -19.83 -21.99 -17.77
CA ARG A 681 -19.61 -20.61 -18.24
C ARG A 681 -20.15 -20.35 -19.66
N GLU A 682 -20.32 -21.39 -20.48
CA GLU A 682 -20.91 -21.27 -21.83
C GLU A 682 -22.42 -20.93 -21.77
N GLU A 683 -23.06 -21.15 -20.62
CA GLU A 683 -24.47 -20.82 -20.38
C GLU A 683 -24.66 -19.40 -19.81
N ASP A 684 -23.59 -18.65 -19.51
CA ASP A 684 -23.69 -17.29 -18.97
C ASP A 684 -23.90 -16.25 -20.10
N PRO A 685 -25.11 -15.66 -20.23
CA PRO A 685 -25.38 -14.64 -21.26
C PRO A 685 -24.61 -13.33 -21.02
N TYR A 686 -24.04 -13.17 -19.82
CA TYR A 686 -23.24 -12.03 -19.40
C TYR A 686 -21.75 -12.36 -19.32
N ARG A 687 -21.30 -13.46 -19.94
CA ARG A 687 -19.88 -13.81 -20.05
C ARG A 687 -19.10 -12.71 -20.76
N ASN A 688 -19.63 -12.11 -21.81
CA ASN A 688 -18.97 -11.02 -22.55
C ASN A 688 -19.20 -9.66 -21.86
N ILE A 689 -18.16 -8.82 -21.82
CA ILE A 689 -18.26 -7.46 -21.28
C ILE A 689 -19.29 -6.57 -21.99
N ILE A 690 -19.56 -6.77 -23.29
CA ILE A 690 -20.53 -5.96 -24.04
C ILE A 690 -21.93 -6.15 -23.44
N ASP A 691 -22.36 -7.40 -23.27
CA ASP A 691 -23.68 -7.73 -22.70
C ASP A 691 -23.79 -7.25 -21.25
N ARG A 692 -22.72 -7.37 -20.45
CA ARG A 692 -22.67 -6.79 -19.09
C ARG A 692 -22.84 -5.27 -19.08
N THR A 693 -22.18 -4.59 -20.01
CA THR A 693 -22.21 -3.13 -20.08
C THR A 693 -23.60 -2.64 -20.48
N ILE A 694 -24.23 -3.31 -21.46
CA ILE A 694 -25.61 -3.05 -21.86
C ILE A 694 -26.55 -3.30 -20.68
N TYR A 695 -26.43 -4.43 -19.99
CA TYR A 695 -27.26 -4.75 -18.82
C TYR A 695 -27.16 -3.65 -17.74
N ARG A 696 -25.94 -3.23 -17.40
CA ARG A 696 -25.70 -2.18 -16.39
C ARG A 696 -26.26 -0.82 -16.82
N ALA A 697 -26.18 -0.48 -18.10
CA ALA A 697 -26.71 0.77 -18.62
C ALA A 697 -28.25 0.82 -18.57
N VAL A 698 -28.90 -0.33 -18.75
CA VAL A 698 -30.37 -0.43 -18.79
C VAL A 698 -30.97 -0.61 -17.38
N MET A 699 -30.30 -1.34 -16.48
CA MET A 699 -30.88 -1.82 -15.21
C MET A 699 -30.35 -1.12 -13.94
N ALA A 700 -30.12 0.20 -13.95
CA ALA A 700 -29.56 0.92 -12.80
C ALA A 700 -30.39 0.79 -11.49
N PRO A 701 -29.78 0.70 -10.28
CA PRO A 701 -28.46 0.15 -9.92
C PRO A 701 -28.65 -1.17 -9.14
N LEU A 702 -28.84 -2.30 -9.83
CA LEU A 702 -28.67 -3.61 -9.16
C LEU A 702 -27.17 -3.92 -9.03
N PRO A 703 -26.67 -4.26 -7.82
CA PRO A 703 -25.23 -4.37 -7.57
C PRO A 703 -24.54 -5.55 -8.28
N ASP A 704 -25.31 -6.54 -8.74
CA ASP A 704 -24.76 -7.77 -9.31
C ASP A 704 -25.36 -8.06 -10.68
N VAL A 705 -24.49 -8.16 -11.69
CA VAL A 705 -24.87 -8.72 -12.99
C VAL A 705 -25.19 -10.21 -12.77
N PRO A 706 -26.35 -10.72 -13.24
CA PRO A 706 -26.69 -12.12 -13.10
C PRO A 706 -25.64 -13.03 -13.77
N THR A 707 -25.69 -14.32 -13.47
CA THR A 707 -24.78 -15.31 -14.07
C THR A 707 -25.60 -16.37 -14.79
N PHE A 708 -26.26 -17.27 -14.06
CA PHE A 708 -26.95 -18.41 -14.66
C PHE A 708 -28.48 -18.20 -14.69
N PRO A 709 -29.17 -18.61 -15.77
CA PRO A 709 -30.61 -18.39 -15.96
C PRO A 709 -31.57 -18.98 -14.89
N HIS A 710 -31.07 -19.73 -13.91
CA HIS A 710 -31.88 -20.40 -12.88
C HIS A 710 -31.63 -19.92 -11.43
N GLU A 711 -30.87 -18.84 -11.21
CA GLU A 711 -30.74 -18.23 -9.88
C GLU A 711 -31.77 -17.11 -9.65
N GLN A 712 -32.66 -16.84 -10.62
CA GLN A 712 -33.80 -15.97 -10.40
C GLN A 712 -34.90 -16.72 -9.61
N ARG A 713 -34.94 -16.44 -8.31
CA ARG A 713 -35.99 -16.74 -7.32
C ARG A 713 -35.93 -18.14 -6.67
N ALA A 714 -35.44 -18.15 -5.43
CA ALA A 714 -36.16 -18.72 -4.29
C ALA A 714 -36.01 -17.76 -3.11
#